data_AF-A0A5C1HV40-F1
#
_entry.id   AF-A0A5C1HV40-F1
#
_cell.length_a   1.000
_cell.length_b   1.000
_cell.length_c   1.000
_cell.angle_alpha   90.00
_cell.angle_beta   90.00
_cell.angle_gamma   90.00
#
_symmetry.space_group_name_H-M   'P 1'
#
loop_
_entity.id
_entity.type
_entity.pdbx_description
1 polymer ?
#
loop_
_entity_poly.entity_id
_entity_poly.type
_entity_poly.pdbx_seq_one_letter_code
_entity_poly.pdbx_strand_id
1 'polypeptide(L)'
;MSPTLKLSQREAAFNNEVVTRFELYNSLFQTLPFYQVKDTGILLPFFSSHCEKGAITHDSPTEIIESFFEKYVPDIEHREQINRMFRFIQYIERQVVLFDAIEDSSFNKIGKFDDSGTLQSLLQHAAISDESRQDISEKLKDFSLRLVLTAHPTQFYPGTVLGIMTDLIEAVKTNDINSIDVLLQQLGKTPFFNKTSPTPVDEAVSLSWFLENIFYHAVSDIQAKLEEEFDIDAASRQILELGFWPGGDRDGNPNVTTQTTKEVASFLRQRLFRCYYRDFRTLKRRITFRGVEEAMGKLENLFYKNANEQLTPVDLQGEILDLLLSIKDVILKDHDGLFVDIVEDMIQKVRLFGCYFATIDIRQDSRILRKVFEYGTKNIDTGVAEGYSELSEDEKVKSIVFKEADFVCPEEEKDAMIHDTLDTIRLVKQIQEGNGEKACQRFIISNCQRASDILQLIDLFLWSGWKKDSLSIDFMPLFETVNDLEHAAGIMEQLYTHPFYAEHLKNRGSQQTIMLGFSDSTKDGGYLMANWSIYKAKVELTAMARKYGIQLAFFDGRGGPPARGGGKTHRFYASMGKEIANEHIQLTIQGQTVSSQYGSVETARFNMEQLINAGVISALHPNRNDLLDARHKELIQQMADISYKLFIDLRAHPLFVEYLEKFSPLKLLSRINISSRPTKRNAGAQLKLEDLRAISFVTSWSQLKQSIPGFYGVGTALKQVKETGGWDEVKELYRTSGFFKTMLDNCMMSMSKSDFRVTAYLEKDEKFGAFWKMLKDEFVLTREMLLEVTGSTVLMEEYPVERRSIAIREKIVLPLVIIQHYALQCINYEKDTELNDIYNKLVIRTVYGIVNAGRNLA
;
A
#
# COMPACT_ATOMS: atom_id res chain seq x y z
N MET A 1 -1.11 -36.52 -8.55
CA MET A 1 -1.94 -36.22 -7.35
C MET A 1 -3.14 -35.40 -7.79
N SER A 2 -4.34 -35.69 -7.27
CA SER A 2 -5.52 -34.86 -7.53
C SER A 2 -5.33 -33.45 -6.92
N PRO A 3 -5.97 -32.40 -7.48
CA PRO A 3 -5.90 -31.04 -6.96
C PRO A 3 -6.25 -30.95 -5.46
N THR A 4 -7.29 -31.68 -5.03
CA THR A 4 -7.74 -31.75 -3.63
C THR A 4 -6.67 -32.30 -2.69
N LEU A 5 -5.90 -33.31 -3.13
CA LEU A 5 -4.83 -33.89 -2.32
C LEU A 5 -3.65 -32.91 -2.15
N LYS A 6 -3.34 -32.12 -3.19
CA LYS A 6 -2.32 -31.05 -3.12
C LYS A 6 -2.73 -29.93 -2.16
N LEU A 7 -4.00 -29.50 -2.21
CA LEU A 7 -4.52 -28.47 -1.30
C LEU A 7 -4.47 -28.92 0.16
N SER A 8 -4.86 -30.17 0.44
CA SER A 8 -4.77 -30.76 1.78
C SER A 8 -3.33 -30.85 2.31
N GLN A 9 -2.35 -31.17 1.45
CA GLN A 9 -0.93 -31.16 1.83
C GLN A 9 -0.42 -29.76 2.18
N ARG A 10 -0.82 -28.73 1.42
CA ARG A 10 -0.45 -27.33 1.70
C ARG A 10 -0.99 -26.88 3.07
N GLU A 11 -2.25 -27.20 3.35
CA GLU A 11 -2.86 -26.90 4.65
C GLU A 11 -2.17 -27.67 5.79
N ALA A 12 -1.81 -28.94 5.58
CA ALA A 12 -1.06 -29.72 6.56
C ALA A 12 0.34 -29.14 6.83
N ALA A 13 1.06 -28.70 5.80
CA ALA A 13 2.35 -28.04 5.96
C ALA A 13 2.22 -26.73 6.76
N PHE A 14 1.20 -25.91 6.46
CA PHE A 14 0.92 -24.70 7.24
C PHE A 14 0.59 -25.02 8.70
N ASN A 15 -0.23 -26.04 8.96
CA ASN A 15 -0.56 -26.44 10.33
C ASN A 15 0.71 -26.86 11.10
N ASN A 16 1.60 -27.64 10.47
CA ASN A 16 2.82 -28.13 11.12
C ASN A 16 3.85 -27.01 11.36
N GLU A 17 4.09 -26.14 10.37
CA GLU A 17 5.15 -25.14 10.45
C GLU A 17 4.70 -23.84 11.14
N VAL A 18 3.42 -23.48 11.06
CA VAL A 18 2.92 -22.22 11.65
C VAL A 18 2.06 -22.49 12.88
N VAL A 19 1.00 -23.28 12.75
CA VAL A 19 0.00 -23.42 13.83
C VAL A 19 0.60 -24.10 15.05
N THR A 20 1.28 -25.23 14.88
CA THR A 20 1.93 -25.94 15.99
C THR A 20 3.01 -25.11 16.67
N ARG A 21 3.83 -24.37 15.90
CA ARG A 21 4.86 -23.48 16.46
C ARG A 21 4.23 -22.32 17.21
N PHE A 22 3.17 -21.73 16.67
CA PHE A 22 2.42 -20.68 17.34
C PHE A 22 1.87 -21.17 18.67
N GLU A 23 1.22 -22.33 18.71
CA GLU A 23 0.71 -22.92 19.95
C GLU A 23 1.84 -23.14 20.97
N LEU A 24 2.99 -23.70 20.55
CA LEU A 24 4.15 -23.93 21.40
C LEU A 24 4.69 -22.63 22.03
N TYR A 25 4.99 -21.63 21.20
CA TYR A 25 5.58 -20.37 21.68
C TYR A 25 4.55 -19.49 22.39
N ASN A 26 3.27 -19.59 22.03
CA ASN A 26 2.19 -18.93 22.76
C ASN A 26 2.03 -19.54 24.15
N SER A 27 2.14 -20.86 24.31
CA SER A 27 2.18 -21.49 25.63
C SER A 27 3.38 -21.03 26.45
N LEU A 28 4.58 -20.93 25.85
CA LEU A 28 5.74 -20.34 26.52
C LEU A 28 5.43 -18.89 26.96
N PHE A 29 4.88 -18.08 26.06
CA PHE A 29 4.50 -16.70 26.33
C PHE A 29 3.46 -16.57 27.46
N GLN A 30 2.54 -17.53 27.62
CA GLN A 30 1.55 -17.58 28.72
C GLN A 30 2.19 -17.83 30.09
N THR A 31 3.37 -18.47 30.13
CA THR A 31 4.06 -18.82 31.38
C THR A 31 5.05 -17.76 31.88
N LEU A 32 5.32 -16.72 31.08
CA LEU A 32 6.31 -15.71 31.42
C LEU A 32 5.92 -14.90 32.68
N PRO A 33 6.85 -14.69 33.62
CA PRO A 33 6.59 -14.07 34.92
C PRO A 33 6.53 -12.53 34.79
N PHE A 34 5.51 -12.00 34.14
CA PHE A 34 5.25 -10.56 34.13
C PHE A 34 4.43 -10.16 35.37
N TYR A 35 4.72 -9.00 35.96
CA TYR A 35 4.01 -8.45 37.10
C TYR A 35 2.49 -8.44 36.85
N GLN A 36 1.69 -9.05 37.74
CA GLN A 36 0.21 -9.12 37.69
C GLN A 36 -0.39 -9.89 36.48
N VAL A 37 0.41 -10.58 35.65
CA VAL A 37 -0.04 -11.31 34.44
C VAL A 37 -0.32 -12.79 34.70
N LYS A 38 0.13 -13.37 35.82
CA LYS A 38 -0.08 -14.80 36.09
C LYS A 38 -1.56 -15.22 36.00
N ASP A 39 -2.46 -14.37 36.49
CA ASP A 39 -3.91 -14.61 36.37
C ASP A 39 -4.44 -14.31 34.96
N THR A 40 -3.86 -13.35 34.24
CA THR A 40 -4.32 -12.96 32.88
C THR A 40 -4.00 -14.04 31.85
N GLY A 41 -2.81 -14.64 31.90
CA GLY A 41 -2.42 -15.74 31.01
C GLY A 41 -3.30 -16.98 31.18
N ILE A 42 -3.78 -17.22 32.40
CA ILE A 42 -4.72 -18.31 32.72
C ILE A 42 -6.15 -17.98 32.28
N LEU A 43 -6.61 -16.75 32.53
CA LEU A 43 -7.99 -16.33 32.25
C LEU A 43 -8.27 -16.09 30.76
N LEU A 44 -7.28 -15.65 29.99
CA LEU A 44 -7.48 -15.27 28.59
C LEU A 44 -8.01 -16.43 27.73
N PRO A 45 -7.50 -17.68 27.79
CA PRO A 45 -8.10 -18.81 27.07
C PRO A 45 -9.57 -19.05 27.42
N PHE A 46 -9.97 -18.89 28.69
CA PHE A 46 -11.37 -18.99 29.11
C PHE A 46 -12.19 -17.85 28.55
N PHE A 47 -11.67 -16.62 28.58
CA PHE A 47 -12.32 -15.45 28.00
C PHE A 47 -12.54 -15.62 26.50
N SER A 48 -11.52 -16.04 25.75
CA SER A 48 -11.63 -16.28 24.31
C SER A 48 -12.67 -17.36 23.99
N SER A 49 -12.70 -18.46 24.74
CA SER A 49 -13.72 -19.49 24.57
C SER A 49 -15.13 -19.00 24.92
N HIS A 50 -15.25 -18.15 25.93
CA HIS A 50 -16.53 -17.55 26.33
C HIS A 50 -17.05 -16.58 25.26
N CYS A 51 -16.18 -15.71 24.72
CA CYS A 51 -16.50 -14.84 23.59
C CYS A 51 -16.96 -15.63 22.37
N GLU A 52 -16.28 -16.72 22.02
CA GLU A 52 -16.64 -17.57 20.88
C GLU A 52 -18.03 -18.21 21.07
N LYS A 53 -18.34 -18.70 22.28
CA LYS A 53 -19.67 -19.26 22.59
C LYS A 53 -20.76 -18.20 22.51
N GLY A 54 -20.55 -17.04 23.13
CA GLY A 54 -21.51 -15.94 23.11
C GLY A 54 -21.78 -15.41 21.69
N ALA A 55 -20.74 -15.31 20.87
CA ALA A 55 -20.90 -14.97 19.46
C ALA A 55 -21.73 -16.03 18.71
N ILE A 56 -21.53 -17.33 18.98
CA ILE A 56 -22.33 -18.41 18.36
C ILE A 56 -23.80 -18.35 18.80
N THR A 57 -24.09 -17.99 20.05
CA THR A 57 -25.47 -17.85 20.56
C THR A 57 -26.10 -16.50 20.24
N HIS A 58 -25.37 -15.62 19.55
CA HIS A 58 -25.80 -14.27 19.18
C HIS A 58 -26.06 -13.35 20.39
N ASP A 59 -25.36 -13.59 21.50
CA ASP A 59 -25.41 -12.74 22.68
C ASP A 59 -24.82 -11.36 22.37
N SER A 60 -25.34 -10.32 23.02
CA SER A 60 -24.76 -8.97 22.89
C SER A 60 -23.37 -8.90 23.55
N PRO A 61 -22.48 -8.02 23.06
CA PRO A 61 -21.16 -7.83 23.67
C PRO A 61 -21.22 -7.54 25.17
N THR A 62 -22.20 -6.76 25.63
CA THR A 62 -22.47 -6.54 27.07
C THR A 62 -22.78 -7.84 27.81
N GLU A 63 -23.72 -8.66 27.34
CA GLU A 63 -24.05 -9.94 27.97
C GLU A 63 -22.83 -10.87 28.03
N ILE A 64 -22.00 -10.89 26.98
CA ILE A 64 -20.79 -11.71 26.92
C ILE A 64 -19.78 -11.27 27.99
N ILE A 65 -19.50 -9.97 28.09
CA ILE A 65 -18.54 -9.42 29.05
C ILE A 65 -19.04 -9.63 30.49
N GLU A 66 -20.29 -9.29 30.77
CA GLU A 66 -20.86 -9.37 32.13
C GLU A 66 -20.94 -10.82 32.62
N SER A 67 -21.47 -11.73 31.80
CA SER A 67 -21.57 -13.16 32.16
C SER A 67 -20.20 -13.83 32.33
N PHE A 68 -19.16 -13.35 31.64
CA PHE A 68 -17.80 -13.84 31.86
C PHE A 68 -17.30 -13.48 33.26
N PHE A 69 -17.40 -12.21 33.64
CA PHE A 69 -16.91 -11.74 34.93
C PHE A 69 -17.73 -12.33 36.09
N GLU A 70 -19.05 -12.44 35.95
CA GLU A 70 -19.90 -13.09 36.95
C GLU A 70 -19.51 -14.56 37.17
N LYS A 71 -19.21 -15.30 36.09
CA LYS A 71 -18.95 -16.74 36.16
C LYS A 71 -17.52 -17.10 36.56
N TYR A 72 -16.53 -16.41 36.02
CA TYR A 72 -15.12 -16.82 36.11
C TYR A 72 -14.30 -15.97 37.09
N VAL A 73 -14.74 -14.75 37.40
CA VAL A 73 -14.04 -13.84 38.31
C VAL A 73 -15.07 -13.06 39.17
N PRO A 74 -15.91 -13.75 39.97
CA PRO A 74 -16.96 -13.11 40.75
C PRO A 74 -16.40 -12.15 41.80
N ASP A 75 -17.24 -11.24 42.29
CA ASP A 75 -16.98 -10.35 43.43
C ASP A 75 -15.82 -9.34 43.23
N ILE A 76 -15.54 -8.94 41.98
CA ILE A 76 -14.58 -7.86 41.68
C ILE A 76 -15.27 -6.55 41.29
N GLU A 77 -14.68 -5.43 41.68
CA GLU A 77 -15.14 -4.10 41.31
C GLU A 77 -15.09 -3.89 39.78
N HIS A 78 -16.04 -3.12 39.25
CA HIS A 78 -16.11 -2.77 37.82
C HIS A 78 -14.81 -2.20 37.25
N ARG A 79 -14.11 -1.39 38.05
CA ARG A 79 -12.80 -0.84 37.67
C ARG A 79 -11.76 -1.93 37.42
N GLU A 80 -11.78 -3.01 38.20
CA GLU A 80 -10.86 -4.13 37.99
C GLU A 80 -11.25 -4.99 36.78
N GLN A 81 -12.55 -5.10 36.46
CA GLN A 81 -13.00 -5.71 35.21
C GLN A 81 -12.40 -4.96 34.00
N ILE A 82 -12.46 -3.63 34.02
CA ILE A 82 -11.85 -2.78 32.99
C ILE A 82 -10.33 -2.96 32.93
N ASN A 83 -9.63 -2.96 34.07
CA ASN A 83 -8.19 -3.19 34.11
C ASN A 83 -7.82 -4.55 33.49
N ARG A 84 -8.61 -5.59 33.76
CA ARG A 84 -8.40 -6.92 33.17
C ARG A 84 -8.64 -6.92 31.66
N MET A 85 -9.65 -6.21 31.16
CA MET A 85 -9.83 -6.02 29.72
C MET A 85 -8.63 -5.35 29.06
N PHE A 86 -8.03 -4.31 29.68
CA PHE A 86 -6.78 -3.72 29.16
C PHE A 86 -5.63 -4.73 29.12
N ARG A 87 -5.50 -5.59 30.14
CA ARG A 87 -4.48 -6.66 30.15
C ARG A 87 -4.74 -7.72 29.07
N PHE A 88 -6.00 -8.10 28.83
CA PHE A 88 -6.36 -8.98 27.71
C PHE A 88 -5.98 -8.36 26.37
N ILE A 89 -6.26 -7.06 26.16
CA ILE A 89 -5.87 -6.37 24.93
C ILE A 89 -4.36 -6.43 24.72
N GLN A 90 -3.58 -6.07 25.76
CA GLN A 90 -2.12 -6.09 25.69
C GLN A 90 -1.58 -7.49 25.32
N TYR A 91 -2.16 -8.53 25.90
CA TYR A 91 -1.73 -9.89 25.63
C TYR A 91 -2.03 -10.30 24.18
N ILE A 92 -3.27 -10.06 23.72
CA ILE A 92 -3.70 -10.41 22.36
C ILE A 92 -2.86 -9.67 21.31
N GLU A 93 -2.55 -8.38 21.50
CA GLU A 93 -1.68 -7.63 20.58
C GLU A 93 -0.32 -8.34 20.35
N ARG A 94 0.23 -8.98 21.39
CA ARG A 94 1.51 -9.69 21.33
C ARG A 94 1.36 -11.07 20.68
N GLN A 95 0.22 -11.73 20.88
CA GLN A 95 -0.11 -12.95 20.13
C GLN A 95 -0.15 -12.70 18.63
N VAL A 96 -0.67 -11.55 18.19
CA VAL A 96 -0.67 -11.17 16.77
C VAL A 96 0.77 -11.04 16.24
N VAL A 97 1.66 -10.34 16.96
CA VAL A 97 3.09 -10.22 16.55
C VAL A 97 3.78 -11.57 16.49
N LEU A 98 3.55 -12.43 17.50
CA LEU A 98 4.12 -13.76 17.53
C LEU A 98 3.64 -14.60 16.33
N PHE A 99 2.34 -14.53 16.01
CA PHE A 99 1.79 -15.22 14.86
C PHE A 99 2.40 -14.71 13.54
N ASP A 100 2.51 -13.39 13.38
CA ASP A 100 3.15 -12.78 12.20
C ASP A 100 4.62 -13.24 12.06
N ALA A 101 5.42 -13.18 13.14
CA ALA A 101 6.82 -13.60 13.09
C ALA A 101 7.00 -15.09 12.72
N ILE A 102 6.11 -15.96 13.19
CA ILE A 102 6.13 -17.40 12.89
C ILE A 102 5.69 -17.67 11.44
N GLU A 103 4.65 -17.00 10.97
CA GLU A 103 4.20 -17.11 9.59
C GLU A 103 5.29 -16.65 8.62
N ASP A 104 5.90 -15.49 8.89
CA ASP A 104 6.93 -14.89 8.03
C ASP A 104 8.25 -15.69 8.05
N SER A 105 8.67 -16.23 9.20
CA SER A 105 9.83 -17.14 9.29
C SER A 105 9.63 -18.45 8.54
N SER A 106 8.38 -18.89 8.40
CA SER A 106 8.02 -20.14 7.70
C SER A 106 7.79 -19.95 6.20
N PHE A 107 7.97 -18.73 5.67
CA PHE A 107 7.71 -18.39 4.27
C PHE A 107 8.42 -19.32 3.29
N ASN A 108 9.71 -19.63 3.48
CA ASN A 108 10.43 -20.51 2.55
C ASN A 108 9.95 -21.98 2.56
N LYS A 109 9.26 -22.40 3.63
CA LYS A 109 8.73 -23.76 3.79
C LYS A 109 7.31 -23.90 3.27
N ILE A 110 6.53 -22.81 3.25
CA ILE A 110 5.10 -22.79 2.90
C ILE A 110 4.85 -22.06 1.57
N GLY A 111 5.60 -20.99 1.30
CA GLY A 111 5.46 -20.09 0.16
C GLY A 111 5.99 -20.62 -1.17
N LYS A 112 6.75 -21.73 -1.18
CA LYS A 112 7.21 -22.38 -2.42
C LYS A 112 6.10 -23.11 -3.19
N PHE A 113 4.92 -23.27 -2.59
CA PHE A 113 3.88 -24.10 -3.18
C PHE A 113 2.95 -23.36 -4.11
N ASP A 114 3.11 -22.04 -4.27
CA ASP A 114 2.35 -21.32 -5.26
C ASP A 114 2.99 -21.52 -6.64
N ASP A 115 2.22 -22.07 -7.61
CA ASP A 115 2.68 -22.39 -8.99
C ASP A 115 3.01 -21.12 -9.83
N SER A 116 3.30 -20.02 -9.16
CA SER A 116 3.50 -18.69 -9.71
C SER A 116 4.96 -18.46 -10.07
N GLY A 117 5.20 -17.87 -11.24
CA GLY A 117 6.53 -17.73 -11.80
C GLY A 117 7.39 -16.70 -11.06
N THR A 118 8.51 -17.16 -10.50
CA THR A 118 9.58 -16.28 -10.01
C THR A 118 10.60 -16.02 -11.12
N LEU A 119 11.76 -15.43 -10.82
CA LEU A 119 12.87 -15.39 -11.78
C LEU A 119 13.26 -16.79 -12.25
N GLN A 120 13.08 -17.82 -11.40
CA GLN A 120 13.34 -19.20 -11.80
C GLN A 120 12.45 -19.64 -12.97
N SER A 121 11.20 -19.17 -13.03
CA SER A 121 10.32 -19.45 -14.16
C SER A 121 10.81 -18.76 -15.44
N LEU A 122 11.30 -17.52 -15.35
CA LEU A 122 11.92 -16.84 -16.49
C LEU A 122 13.14 -17.61 -17.00
N LEU A 123 14.00 -18.08 -16.10
CA LEU A 123 15.18 -18.87 -16.47
C LEU A 123 14.79 -20.21 -17.11
N GLN A 124 13.75 -20.88 -16.60
CA GLN A 124 13.23 -22.10 -17.20
C GLN A 124 12.70 -21.86 -18.62
N HIS A 125 12.04 -20.72 -18.87
CA HIS A 125 11.57 -20.35 -20.22
C HIS A 125 12.74 -19.98 -21.14
N ALA A 126 13.71 -19.22 -20.62
CA ALA A 126 14.93 -18.88 -21.36
C ALA A 126 15.74 -20.12 -21.77
N ALA A 127 15.70 -21.18 -20.96
CA ALA A 127 16.37 -22.45 -21.26
C ALA A 127 15.68 -23.29 -22.36
N ILE A 128 14.47 -22.92 -22.82
CA ILE A 128 13.76 -23.64 -23.90
C ILE A 128 14.47 -23.45 -25.24
N SER A 129 14.91 -22.23 -25.55
CA SER A 129 15.61 -21.90 -26.80
C SER A 129 16.34 -20.55 -26.69
N ASP A 130 17.35 -20.34 -27.54
CA ASP A 130 18.06 -19.05 -27.62
C ASP A 130 17.12 -17.90 -28.04
N GLU A 131 16.13 -18.17 -28.89
CA GLU A 131 15.08 -17.20 -29.27
C GLU A 131 14.26 -16.76 -28.05
N SER A 132 13.83 -17.70 -27.21
CA SER A 132 13.11 -17.38 -25.97
C SER A 132 13.95 -16.54 -25.00
N ARG A 133 15.26 -16.79 -24.92
CA ARG A 133 16.17 -15.98 -24.11
C ARG A 133 16.27 -14.55 -24.66
N GLN A 134 16.41 -14.41 -25.98
CA GLN A 134 16.47 -13.11 -26.64
C GLN A 134 15.17 -12.32 -26.49
N ASP A 135 14.01 -12.96 -26.64
CA ASP A 135 12.70 -12.34 -26.43
C ASP A 135 12.53 -11.79 -25.01
N ILE A 136 12.99 -12.55 -24.00
CA ILE A 136 13.00 -12.09 -22.61
C ILE A 136 13.95 -10.90 -22.44
N SER A 137 15.17 -10.97 -22.99
CA SER A 137 16.13 -9.85 -22.94
C SER A 137 15.56 -8.57 -23.55
N GLU A 138 14.98 -8.64 -24.75
CA GLU A 138 14.33 -7.49 -25.39
C GLU A 138 13.16 -6.96 -24.55
N LYS A 139 12.32 -7.85 -23.99
CA LYS A 139 11.20 -7.41 -23.15
C LYS A 139 11.68 -6.73 -21.86
N LEU A 140 12.78 -7.20 -21.26
CA LEU A 140 13.36 -6.61 -20.05
C LEU A 140 13.95 -5.22 -20.30
N LYS A 141 14.40 -4.90 -21.53
CA LYS A 141 14.88 -3.54 -21.88
C LYS A 141 13.77 -2.49 -21.79
N ASP A 142 12.54 -2.89 -22.10
CA ASP A 142 11.35 -2.02 -22.07
C ASP A 142 10.54 -2.13 -20.77
N PHE A 143 10.84 -3.11 -19.91
CA PHE A 143 10.08 -3.34 -18.69
C PHE A 143 10.64 -2.55 -17.49
N SER A 144 9.76 -2.01 -16.66
CA SER A 144 10.14 -1.58 -15.32
C SER A 144 9.08 -1.84 -14.26
N LEU A 145 9.54 -2.11 -13.05
CA LEU A 145 8.76 -2.28 -11.84
C LEU A 145 9.16 -1.21 -10.82
N ARG A 146 8.20 -0.39 -10.43
CA ARG A 146 8.38 0.63 -9.40
C ARG A 146 7.51 0.35 -8.18
N LEU A 147 8.16 0.28 -7.03
CA LEU A 147 7.51 0.07 -5.74
C LEU A 147 7.55 1.36 -4.93
N VAL A 148 6.39 1.90 -4.59
CA VAL A 148 6.29 3.19 -3.89
C VAL A 148 5.90 2.96 -2.43
N LEU A 149 6.83 3.19 -1.50
CA LEU A 149 6.58 3.05 -0.07
C LEU A 149 5.76 4.24 0.42
N THR A 150 4.72 3.94 1.20
CA THR A 150 3.83 4.97 1.73
C THR A 150 3.64 4.87 3.23
N ALA A 151 3.71 6.02 3.91
CA ALA A 151 3.27 6.11 5.30
C ALA A 151 1.77 5.80 5.35
N HIS A 152 1.40 4.81 6.16
CA HIS A 152 0.00 4.44 6.31
C HIS A 152 -0.42 4.47 7.79
N PRO A 153 -1.57 5.09 8.12
CA PRO A 153 -2.16 5.09 9.46
C PRO A 153 -2.61 3.72 10.00
N THR A 154 -2.23 2.60 9.38
CA THR A 154 -2.63 1.25 9.80
C THR A 154 -1.47 0.32 10.11
N GLN A 155 -0.22 0.80 10.02
CA GLN A 155 0.89 0.09 10.64
C GLN A 155 0.94 0.51 12.10
N PHE A 156 0.23 -0.23 12.95
CA PHE A 156 0.10 0.10 14.37
C PHE A 156 1.29 -0.40 15.20
N TYR A 157 2.28 -1.06 14.60
CA TYR A 157 3.51 -1.45 15.31
C TYR A 157 4.48 -0.29 15.42
N PRO A 158 4.85 0.13 16.65
CA PRO A 158 5.98 1.04 16.84
C PRO A 158 7.27 0.43 16.30
N GLY A 159 8.24 1.25 15.90
CA GLY A 159 9.54 0.77 15.40
C GLY A 159 10.27 -0.15 16.38
N THR A 160 10.07 0.03 17.69
CA THR A 160 10.59 -0.87 18.72
C THR A 160 10.01 -2.28 18.64
N VAL A 161 8.74 -2.42 18.27
CA VAL A 161 8.09 -3.73 18.09
C VAL A 161 8.54 -4.39 16.78
N LEU A 162 8.72 -3.60 15.71
CA LEU A 162 9.24 -4.12 14.44
C LEU A 162 10.66 -4.69 14.57
N GLY A 163 11.53 -4.05 15.36
CA GLY A 163 12.86 -4.57 15.67
C GLY A 163 12.78 -5.94 16.35
N ILE A 164 11.96 -6.06 17.40
CA ILE A 164 11.75 -7.33 18.11
C ILE A 164 11.17 -8.41 17.18
N MET A 165 10.20 -8.04 16.32
CA MET A 165 9.60 -8.96 15.35
C MET A 165 10.64 -9.49 14.36
N THR A 166 11.53 -8.63 13.89
CA THR A 166 12.62 -9.02 12.96
C THR A 166 13.58 -10.00 13.61
N ASP A 167 14.03 -9.70 14.83
CA ASP A 167 14.91 -10.59 15.59
C ASP A 167 14.21 -11.92 15.91
N LEU A 168 12.91 -11.88 16.21
CA LEU A 168 12.10 -13.06 16.49
C LEU A 168 11.93 -13.93 15.24
N ILE A 169 11.73 -13.34 14.06
CA ILE A 169 11.70 -14.07 12.78
C ILE A 169 13.00 -14.87 12.59
N GLU A 170 14.15 -14.24 12.82
CA GLU A 170 15.45 -14.90 12.65
C GLU A 170 15.70 -16.00 13.70
N ALA A 171 15.36 -15.74 14.95
CA ALA A 171 15.46 -16.72 16.02
C ALA A 171 14.55 -17.94 15.76
N VAL A 172 13.33 -17.73 15.24
CA VAL A 172 12.42 -18.81 14.85
C VAL A 172 12.93 -19.59 13.63
N LYS A 173 13.52 -18.91 12.64
CA LYS A 173 14.15 -19.58 11.47
C LYS A 173 15.26 -20.54 11.91
N THR A 174 16.11 -20.10 12.83
CA THR A 174 17.27 -20.85 13.33
C THR A 174 16.94 -21.81 14.49
N ASN A 175 15.70 -21.79 14.98
CA ASN A 175 15.24 -22.50 16.18
C ASN A 175 16.07 -22.18 17.44
N ASP A 176 16.54 -20.93 17.59
CA ASP A 176 17.22 -20.47 18.80
C ASP A 176 16.22 -20.18 19.92
N ILE A 177 15.88 -21.23 20.68
CA ILE A 177 14.88 -21.17 21.76
C ILE A 177 15.26 -20.13 22.83
N ASN A 178 16.55 -19.95 23.13
CA ASN A 178 16.98 -18.99 24.15
C ASN A 178 16.74 -17.56 23.68
N SER A 179 17.10 -17.25 22.44
CA SER A 179 16.82 -15.93 21.85
C SER A 179 15.32 -15.69 21.74
N ILE A 180 14.53 -16.69 21.34
CA ILE A 180 13.06 -16.60 21.29
C ILE A 180 12.49 -16.25 22.67
N ASP A 181 12.89 -16.95 23.73
CA ASP A 181 12.41 -16.67 25.09
C ASP A 181 12.73 -15.24 25.54
N VAL A 182 13.97 -14.80 25.34
CA VAL A 182 14.41 -13.43 25.68
C VAL A 182 13.64 -12.38 24.89
N LEU A 183 13.43 -12.59 23.59
CA LEU A 183 12.67 -11.69 22.72
C LEU A 183 11.17 -11.65 23.09
N LEU A 184 10.57 -12.79 23.47
CA LEU A 184 9.21 -12.85 23.99
C LEU A 184 9.08 -12.10 25.33
N GLN A 185 10.07 -12.18 26.21
CA GLN A 185 10.12 -11.38 27.43
C GLN A 185 10.24 -9.88 27.14
N GLN A 186 11.06 -9.50 26.15
CA GLN A 186 11.18 -8.12 25.69
C GLN A 186 9.87 -7.61 25.09
N LEU A 187 9.23 -8.41 24.22
CA LEU A 187 7.94 -8.12 23.61
C LEU A 187 6.85 -7.91 24.66
N GLY A 188 6.83 -8.77 25.69
CA GLY A 188 5.93 -8.65 26.84
C GLY A 188 6.01 -7.28 27.52
N LYS A 189 7.22 -6.75 27.70
CA LYS A 189 7.50 -5.48 28.40
C LYS A 189 7.43 -4.24 27.50
N THR A 190 7.39 -4.42 26.19
CA THR A 190 7.45 -3.30 25.23
C THR A 190 6.07 -2.67 25.01
N PRO A 191 5.94 -1.33 25.03
CA PRO A 191 4.69 -0.65 24.67
C PRO A 191 4.34 -0.79 23.19
N PHE A 192 3.04 -0.90 22.88
CA PHE A 192 2.51 -1.10 21.51
C PHE A 192 1.81 0.15 20.95
N PHE A 193 2.00 1.31 21.57
CA PHE A 193 1.39 2.55 21.12
C PHE A 193 2.32 3.74 21.37
N ASN A 194 2.17 4.77 20.54
CA ASN A 194 2.89 6.02 20.69
C ASN A 194 2.09 6.99 21.57
N LYS A 195 2.78 7.73 22.45
CA LYS A 195 2.13 8.75 23.30
C LYS A 195 1.69 9.97 22.51
N THR A 196 2.39 10.28 21.42
CA THR A 196 2.14 11.40 20.51
C THR A 196 2.03 10.89 19.09
N SER A 197 1.29 11.60 18.24
CA SER A 197 1.26 11.29 16.81
C SER A 197 2.67 11.43 16.22
N PRO A 198 3.07 10.53 15.30
CA PRO A 198 4.33 10.68 14.60
C PRO A 198 4.30 11.91 13.70
N THR A 199 5.44 12.59 13.57
CA THR A 199 5.65 13.60 12.53
C THR A 199 5.83 12.93 11.16
N PRO A 200 5.69 13.64 10.03
CA PRO A 200 6.01 13.06 8.72
C PRO A 200 7.46 12.55 8.62
N VAL A 201 8.38 13.18 9.35
CA VAL A 201 9.79 12.75 9.43
C VAL A 201 9.90 11.44 10.20
N ASP A 202 9.17 11.26 11.31
CA ASP A 202 9.14 9.98 12.04
C ASP A 202 8.61 8.84 11.15
N GLU A 203 7.58 9.12 10.35
CA GLU A 203 7.04 8.17 9.36
C GLU A 203 8.12 7.80 8.31
N ALA A 204 8.89 8.79 7.85
CA ALA A 204 10.00 8.56 6.92
C ALA A 204 11.13 7.73 7.55
N VAL A 205 11.50 8.01 8.80
CA VAL A 205 12.51 7.26 9.55
C VAL A 205 12.11 5.79 9.68
N SER A 206 10.85 5.52 10.04
CA SER A 206 10.32 4.17 10.17
C SER A 206 10.40 3.38 8.86
N LEU A 207 9.93 3.97 7.76
CA LEU A 207 9.93 3.28 6.45
C LEU A 207 11.33 3.15 5.84
N SER A 208 12.25 4.06 6.15
CA SER A 208 13.64 3.96 5.69
C SER A 208 14.37 2.76 6.30
N TRP A 209 13.89 2.19 7.41
CA TRP A 209 14.43 0.93 7.92
C TRP A 209 14.25 -0.21 6.91
N PHE A 210 13.08 -0.28 6.24
CA PHE A 210 12.84 -1.27 5.18
C PHE A 210 13.73 -0.99 3.96
N LEU A 211 13.95 0.28 3.61
CA LEU A 211 14.88 0.65 2.54
C LEU A 211 16.29 0.12 2.85
N GLU A 212 16.84 0.45 4.02
CA GLU A 212 18.20 0.12 4.46
C GLU A 212 18.45 -1.39 4.64
N ASN A 213 17.49 -2.11 5.24
CA ASN A 213 17.70 -3.50 5.67
C ASN A 213 17.08 -4.54 4.73
N ILE A 214 16.14 -4.15 3.86
CA ILE A 214 15.40 -5.10 3.02
C ILE A 214 15.51 -4.74 1.55
N PHE A 215 14.99 -3.58 1.12
CA PHE A 215 14.94 -3.23 -0.30
C PHE A 215 16.33 -2.99 -0.91
N TYR A 216 17.27 -2.39 -0.16
CA TYR A 216 18.64 -2.19 -0.63
C TYR A 216 19.29 -3.50 -1.10
N HIS A 217 19.07 -4.58 -0.35
CA HIS A 217 19.59 -5.92 -0.68
C HIS A 217 18.72 -6.64 -1.71
N ALA A 218 17.40 -6.64 -1.53
CA ALA A 218 16.50 -7.38 -2.40
C ALA A 218 16.51 -6.85 -3.85
N VAL A 219 16.57 -5.52 -4.03
CA VAL A 219 16.63 -4.87 -5.33
C VAL A 219 17.97 -5.13 -6.02
N SER A 220 19.10 -4.99 -5.30
CA SER A 220 20.42 -5.27 -5.88
C SER A 220 20.54 -6.74 -6.30
N ASP A 221 20.11 -7.67 -5.45
CA ASP A 221 20.18 -9.11 -5.74
C ASP A 221 19.38 -9.50 -7.00
N ILE A 222 18.18 -8.93 -7.16
CA ILE A 222 17.35 -9.20 -8.34
C ILE A 222 17.99 -8.59 -9.58
N GLN A 223 18.45 -7.34 -9.51
CA GLN A 223 19.07 -6.67 -10.65
C GLN A 223 20.34 -7.42 -11.09
N ALA A 224 21.21 -7.81 -10.16
CA ALA A 224 22.41 -8.61 -10.44
C ALA A 224 22.07 -9.91 -11.15
N LYS A 225 21.06 -10.63 -10.67
CA LYS A 225 20.63 -11.88 -11.30
C LYS A 225 20.05 -11.68 -12.70
N LEU A 226 19.35 -10.58 -12.95
CA LEU A 226 18.85 -10.27 -14.29
C LEU A 226 19.98 -9.92 -15.25
N GLU A 227 20.96 -9.13 -14.82
CA GLU A 227 22.12 -8.72 -15.62
C GLU A 227 23.08 -9.88 -15.92
N GLU A 228 23.19 -10.85 -15.00
CA GLU A 228 23.99 -12.07 -15.23
C GLU A 228 23.36 -12.99 -16.28
N GLU A 229 22.03 -13.08 -16.30
CA GLU A 229 21.30 -14.07 -17.09
C GLU A 229 20.77 -13.54 -18.43
N PHE A 230 20.61 -12.22 -18.58
CA PHE A 230 20.01 -11.61 -19.77
C PHE A 230 20.85 -10.45 -20.30
N ASP A 231 20.87 -10.28 -21.62
CA ASP A 231 21.54 -9.16 -22.28
C ASP A 231 20.74 -7.85 -22.10
N ILE A 232 20.93 -7.21 -20.95
CA ILE A 232 20.33 -5.93 -20.58
C ILE A 232 21.44 -4.90 -20.33
N ASP A 233 21.33 -3.74 -20.98
CA ASP A 233 22.27 -2.65 -20.74
C ASP A 233 21.95 -1.94 -19.43
N ALA A 234 22.65 -2.36 -18.37
CA ALA A 234 22.57 -1.80 -17.02
C ALA A 234 22.83 -0.27 -16.94
N ALA A 235 23.50 0.31 -17.95
CA ALA A 235 23.74 1.75 -17.99
C ALA A 235 22.54 2.54 -18.53
N SER A 236 21.67 1.92 -19.32
CA SER A 236 20.59 2.60 -20.04
C SER A 236 19.27 2.70 -19.27
N ARG A 237 18.91 1.69 -18.46
CA ARG A 237 17.61 1.67 -17.76
C ARG A 237 17.58 0.75 -16.53
N GLN A 238 16.96 1.24 -15.46
CA GLN A 238 16.73 0.46 -14.24
C GLN A 238 15.43 -0.34 -14.38
N ILE A 239 15.49 -1.65 -14.19
CA ILE A 239 14.29 -2.51 -14.18
C ILE A 239 13.52 -2.31 -12.88
N LEU A 240 14.24 -2.11 -11.77
CA LEU A 240 13.66 -1.90 -10.45
C LEU A 240 13.85 -0.46 -9.98
N GLU A 241 12.76 0.16 -9.56
CA GLU A 241 12.76 1.51 -8.99
C GLU A 241 12.02 1.57 -7.65
N LEU A 242 12.50 2.44 -6.75
CA LEU A 242 11.86 2.71 -5.45
C LEU A 242 11.33 4.15 -5.40
N GLY A 243 10.06 4.28 -5.04
CA GLY A 243 9.43 5.56 -4.72
C GLY A 243 9.14 5.71 -3.23
N PHE A 244 8.99 6.95 -2.78
CA PHE A 244 8.82 7.29 -1.37
C PHE A 244 7.86 8.47 -1.22
N TRP A 245 6.75 8.27 -0.51
CA TRP A 245 5.77 9.33 -0.23
C TRP A 245 5.93 10.07 1.11
N PRO A 246 6.48 9.48 2.20
CA PRO A 246 6.69 10.23 3.43
C PRO A 246 7.52 11.49 3.16
N GLY A 247 7.05 12.65 3.62
CA GLY A 247 7.65 13.95 3.34
C GLY A 247 7.31 14.56 1.97
N GLY A 248 6.71 13.83 1.02
CA GLY A 248 6.31 14.35 -0.30
C GLY A 248 4.79 14.48 -0.48
N ASP A 249 4.01 13.52 0.02
CA ASP A 249 2.55 13.53 -0.09
C ASP A 249 1.89 14.41 0.99
N ARG A 250 1.45 15.58 0.54
CA ARG A 250 0.82 16.65 1.33
C ARG A 250 -0.68 16.78 1.10
N ASP A 251 -1.29 15.95 0.25
CA ASP A 251 -2.74 15.96 0.03
C ASP A 251 -3.47 15.72 1.36
N GLY A 252 -4.15 16.77 1.83
CA GLY A 252 -4.84 16.80 3.10
C GLY A 252 -3.95 16.62 4.33
N ASN A 253 -2.64 16.82 4.21
CA ASN A 253 -1.70 16.73 5.34
C ASN A 253 -0.96 18.06 5.54
N PRO A 254 -1.49 18.99 6.36
CA PRO A 254 -0.83 20.27 6.61
C PRO A 254 0.49 20.13 7.38
N ASN A 255 0.78 18.95 7.95
CA ASN A 255 2.04 18.70 8.65
C ASN A 255 3.19 18.39 7.69
N VAL A 256 2.91 18.06 6.42
CA VAL A 256 3.94 17.89 5.38
C VAL A 256 4.17 19.25 4.74
N THR A 257 5.25 19.90 5.16
CA THR A 257 5.69 21.20 4.65
C THR A 257 6.96 21.05 3.81
N THR A 258 7.32 22.11 3.11
CA THR A 258 8.59 22.27 2.38
C THR A 258 9.79 21.85 3.25
N GLN A 259 9.82 22.29 4.51
CA GLN A 259 10.90 21.94 5.44
C GLN A 259 10.95 20.43 5.72
N THR A 260 9.79 19.79 5.94
CA THR A 260 9.75 18.34 6.13
C THR A 260 10.20 17.57 4.88
N THR A 261 9.83 18.04 3.68
CA THR A 261 10.29 17.44 2.41
C THR A 261 11.83 17.50 2.30
N LYS A 262 12.42 18.66 2.65
CA LYS A 262 13.86 18.88 2.64
C LYS A 262 14.60 17.98 3.63
N GLU A 263 14.05 17.85 4.84
CA GLU A 263 14.60 16.97 5.88
C GLU A 263 14.57 15.50 5.45
N VAL A 264 13.46 15.04 4.87
CA VAL A 264 13.34 13.66 4.39
C VAL A 264 14.30 13.38 3.22
N ALA A 265 14.42 14.29 2.26
CA ALA A 265 15.39 14.15 1.15
C ALA A 265 16.83 14.04 1.67
N SER A 266 17.19 14.87 2.65
CA SER A 266 18.51 14.85 3.28
C SER A 266 18.75 13.55 4.07
N PHE A 267 17.70 13.07 4.76
CA PHE A 267 17.74 11.83 5.53
C PHE A 267 17.91 10.59 4.64
N LEU A 268 17.17 10.49 3.53
CA LEU A 268 17.29 9.40 2.56
C LEU A 268 18.70 9.35 1.97
N ARG A 269 19.26 10.50 1.56
CA ARG A 269 20.66 10.61 1.13
C ARG A 269 21.60 10.07 2.21
N GLN A 270 21.53 10.57 3.43
CA GLN A 270 22.43 10.15 4.50
C GLN A 270 22.36 8.64 4.77
N ARG A 271 21.15 8.06 4.74
CA ARG A 271 20.93 6.61 4.92
C ARG A 271 21.55 5.79 3.81
N LEU A 272 21.42 6.22 2.55
CA LEU A 272 22.06 5.55 1.43
C LEU A 272 23.58 5.56 1.56
N PHE A 273 24.17 6.70 1.90
CA PHE A 273 25.62 6.81 2.05
C PHE A 273 26.16 5.95 3.21
N ARG A 274 25.36 5.69 4.25
CA ARG A 274 25.70 4.68 5.28
C ARG A 274 25.72 3.26 4.70
N CYS A 275 24.78 2.93 3.82
CA CYS A 275 24.77 1.65 3.11
C CYS A 275 26.03 1.51 2.23
N TYR A 276 26.32 2.53 1.41
CA TYR A 276 27.55 2.55 0.58
C TYR A 276 28.82 2.46 1.42
N TYR A 277 28.90 3.17 2.55
CA TYR A 277 30.07 3.08 3.42
C TYR A 277 30.24 1.69 4.04
N ARG A 278 29.13 1.01 4.42
CA ARG A 278 29.17 -0.36 4.91
C ARG A 278 29.70 -1.33 3.84
N ASP A 279 29.21 -1.23 2.62
CA ASP A 279 29.62 -2.09 1.51
C ASP A 279 31.07 -1.78 1.07
N PHE A 280 31.44 -0.49 1.03
CA PHE A 280 32.80 -0.04 0.75
C PHE A 280 33.82 -0.61 1.74
N ARG A 281 33.47 -0.76 3.02
CA ARG A 281 34.38 -1.40 4.00
C ARG A 281 34.65 -2.86 3.68
N THR A 282 33.71 -3.56 3.04
CA THR A 282 33.92 -4.92 2.54
C THR A 282 34.84 -4.89 1.33
N LEU A 283 34.59 -4.00 0.36
CA LEU A 283 35.44 -3.78 -0.81
C LEU A 283 36.89 -3.46 -0.41
N LYS A 284 37.09 -2.47 0.48
CA LYS A 284 38.41 -2.05 0.97
C LYS A 284 39.20 -3.15 1.67
N ARG A 285 38.53 -4.13 2.28
CA ARG A 285 39.20 -5.29 2.91
C ARG A 285 39.70 -6.32 1.90
N ARG A 286 39.23 -6.28 0.65
CA ARG A 286 39.56 -7.25 -0.42
C ARG A 286 40.45 -6.62 -1.48
N ILE A 287 40.14 -5.39 -1.89
CA ILE A 287 40.88 -4.65 -2.91
C ILE A 287 42.07 -3.94 -2.24
N THR A 288 43.18 -4.66 -2.10
CA THR A 288 44.44 -4.17 -1.51
C THR A 288 45.57 -4.05 -2.55
N PHE A 289 45.21 -3.96 -3.82
CA PHE A 289 46.12 -4.02 -4.95
C PHE A 289 46.83 -2.67 -5.19
N ARG A 290 47.92 -2.70 -5.97
CA ARG A 290 48.62 -1.49 -6.39
C ARG A 290 47.88 -0.82 -7.55
N GLY A 291 47.80 0.52 -7.54
CA GLY A 291 47.19 1.33 -8.60
C GLY A 291 45.77 1.81 -8.28
N VAL A 292 45.20 1.41 -7.14
CA VAL A 292 43.83 1.75 -6.72
C VAL A 292 43.79 2.67 -5.49
N GLU A 293 44.95 2.95 -4.88
CA GLU A 293 45.05 3.58 -3.55
C GLU A 293 44.42 4.99 -3.53
N GLU A 294 44.65 5.80 -4.56
CA GLU A 294 44.10 7.15 -4.65
C GLU A 294 42.57 7.13 -4.82
N ALA A 295 42.06 6.29 -5.73
CA ALA A 295 40.64 6.15 -5.97
C ALA A 295 39.91 5.62 -4.72
N MET A 296 40.49 4.63 -4.05
CA MET A 296 40.00 4.10 -2.78
C MET A 296 39.98 5.16 -1.68
N GLY A 297 41.03 5.98 -1.56
CA GLY A 297 41.08 7.06 -0.58
C GLY A 297 40.01 8.14 -0.82
N LYS A 298 39.75 8.49 -2.08
CA LYS A 298 38.67 9.42 -2.47
C LYS A 298 37.30 8.85 -2.14
N LEU A 299 37.03 7.60 -2.55
CA LEU A 299 35.75 6.92 -2.25
C LEU A 299 35.49 6.83 -0.74
N GLU A 300 36.50 6.48 0.05
CA GLU A 300 36.36 6.41 1.51
C GLU A 300 35.91 7.75 2.11
N ASN A 301 36.54 8.84 1.66
CA ASN A 301 36.23 10.19 2.12
C ASN A 301 34.81 10.61 1.71
N LEU A 302 34.45 10.40 0.44
CA LEU A 302 33.12 10.71 -0.09
C LEU A 302 32.03 9.96 0.68
N PHE A 303 32.19 8.65 0.87
CA PHE A 303 31.20 7.84 1.59
C PHE A 303 31.14 8.19 3.07
N TYR A 304 32.28 8.33 3.74
CA TYR A 304 32.33 8.64 5.17
C TYR A 304 31.67 10.00 5.48
N LYS A 305 32.02 11.05 4.72
CA LYS A 305 31.49 12.39 4.96
C LYS A 305 29.98 12.45 4.73
N ASN A 306 29.49 11.96 3.60
CA ASN A 306 28.05 11.99 3.31
C ASN A 306 27.22 11.08 4.25
N ALA A 307 27.83 10.07 4.87
CA ALA A 307 27.16 9.20 5.84
C ALA A 307 27.06 9.80 7.25
N ASN A 308 27.98 10.70 7.63
CA ASN A 308 28.17 11.13 9.03
C ASN A 308 28.10 12.65 9.25
N GLU A 309 28.39 13.46 8.24
CA GLU A 309 28.39 14.92 8.30
C GLU A 309 27.12 15.51 7.67
N GLN A 310 26.72 16.71 8.10
CA GLN A 310 25.67 17.48 7.43
C GLN A 310 26.31 18.39 6.39
N LEU A 311 26.19 18.02 5.11
CA LEU A 311 26.76 18.75 3.98
C LEU A 311 25.65 19.29 3.08
N THR A 312 25.96 20.36 2.35
CA THR A 312 25.13 20.77 1.20
C THR A 312 25.15 19.63 0.18
N PRO A 313 24.00 19.08 -0.22
CA PRO A 313 23.96 17.99 -1.18
C PRO A 313 24.54 18.42 -2.53
N VAL A 314 25.35 17.53 -3.11
CA VAL A 314 25.86 17.61 -4.49
C VAL A 314 25.63 16.26 -5.11
N ASP A 315 25.23 16.21 -6.39
CA ASP A 315 25.13 14.93 -7.08
C ASP A 315 26.53 14.36 -7.32
N LEU A 316 26.85 13.29 -6.59
CA LEU A 316 28.14 12.61 -6.62
C LEU A 316 28.10 11.31 -7.42
N GLN A 317 26.96 10.97 -8.05
CA GLN A 317 26.79 9.66 -8.67
C GLN A 317 27.84 9.44 -9.78
N GLY A 318 28.04 10.42 -10.65
CA GLY A 318 29.04 10.36 -11.72
C GLY A 318 30.46 10.18 -11.19
N GLU A 319 30.88 11.01 -10.22
CA GLU A 319 32.23 10.93 -9.62
C GLU A 319 32.48 9.57 -8.96
N ILE A 320 31.50 9.03 -8.23
CA ILE A 320 31.61 7.72 -7.58
C ILE A 320 31.75 6.61 -8.63
N LEU A 321 30.95 6.66 -9.70
CA LEU A 321 31.02 5.68 -10.79
C LEU A 321 32.35 5.72 -11.52
N ASP A 322 32.86 6.91 -11.83
CA ASP A 322 34.16 7.08 -12.49
C ASP A 322 35.30 6.48 -11.65
N LEU A 323 35.28 6.71 -10.33
CA LEU A 323 36.26 6.14 -9.41
C LEU A 323 36.15 4.60 -9.35
N LEU A 324 34.93 4.06 -9.25
CA LEU A 324 34.73 2.60 -9.21
C LEU A 324 35.11 1.93 -10.53
N LEU A 325 34.78 2.54 -11.68
CA LEU A 325 35.17 2.05 -13.00
C LEU A 325 36.69 2.09 -13.18
N SER A 326 37.37 3.12 -12.67
CA SER A 326 38.84 3.16 -12.69
C SER A 326 39.47 2.03 -11.88
N ILE A 327 38.88 1.69 -10.71
CA ILE A 327 39.32 0.56 -9.89
C ILE A 327 39.09 -0.77 -10.63
N LYS A 328 37.90 -0.94 -11.23
CA LYS A 328 37.56 -2.11 -12.04
C LYS A 328 38.56 -2.30 -13.18
N ASP A 329 38.89 -1.24 -13.91
CA ASP A 329 39.85 -1.26 -15.01
C ASP A 329 41.24 -1.72 -14.57
N VAL A 330 41.74 -1.22 -13.43
CA VAL A 330 43.03 -1.63 -12.86
C VAL A 330 43.00 -3.11 -12.47
N ILE A 331 41.92 -3.57 -11.82
CA ILE A 331 41.78 -4.97 -11.41
C ILE A 331 41.78 -5.91 -12.64
N LEU A 332 41.08 -5.53 -13.71
CA LEU A 332 41.01 -6.34 -14.93
C LEU A 332 42.32 -6.36 -15.72
N LYS A 333 43.03 -5.23 -15.81
CA LYS A 333 44.27 -5.11 -16.59
C LYS A 333 45.49 -5.67 -15.87
N ASP A 334 45.58 -5.40 -14.57
CA ASP A 334 46.83 -5.58 -13.82
C ASP A 334 46.75 -6.68 -12.74
N HIS A 335 45.54 -7.18 -12.40
CA HIS A 335 45.33 -8.11 -11.28
C HIS A 335 44.38 -9.28 -11.62
N ASP A 336 44.33 -9.68 -12.91
CA ASP A 336 43.60 -10.86 -13.41
C ASP A 336 42.11 -10.93 -13.02
N GLY A 337 41.47 -9.79 -12.77
CA GLY A 337 40.05 -9.76 -12.38
C GLY A 337 39.77 -10.22 -10.94
N LEU A 338 40.78 -10.36 -10.08
CA LEU A 338 40.60 -10.90 -8.73
C LEU A 338 39.69 -9.97 -7.88
N PHE A 339 38.57 -10.52 -7.40
CA PHE A 339 37.51 -9.80 -6.65
C PHE A 339 36.81 -8.66 -7.42
N VAL A 340 36.82 -8.71 -8.75
CA VAL A 340 36.14 -7.70 -9.59
C VAL A 340 34.63 -7.65 -9.33
N ASP A 341 34.03 -8.79 -8.99
CA ASP A 341 32.61 -8.97 -8.64
C ASP A 341 32.17 -8.04 -7.49
N ILE A 342 33.05 -7.81 -6.50
CA ILE A 342 32.77 -6.92 -5.38
C ILE A 342 32.69 -5.45 -5.83
N VAL A 343 33.51 -5.08 -6.82
CA VAL A 343 33.50 -3.72 -7.39
C VAL A 343 32.28 -3.54 -8.30
N GLU A 344 31.93 -4.57 -9.07
CA GLU A 344 30.74 -4.59 -9.93
C GLU A 344 29.44 -4.48 -9.13
N ASP A 345 29.30 -5.21 -8.02
CA ASP A 345 28.17 -5.08 -7.09
C ASP A 345 28.03 -3.64 -6.59
N MET A 346 29.14 -3.00 -6.22
CA MET A 346 29.11 -1.61 -5.77
C MET A 346 28.74 -0.62 -6.89
N ILE A 347 29.26 -0.82 -8.11
CA ILE A 347 28.88 -0.02 -9.29
C ILE A 347 27.38 -0.13 -9.53
N GLN A 348 26.83 -1.35 -9.50
CA GLN A 348 25.42 -1.59 -9.73
C GLN A 348 24.55 -0.89 -8.66
N LYS A 349 24.91 -1.00 -7.39
CA LYS A 349 24.20 -0.30 -6.30
C LYS A 349 24.22 1.21 -6.47
N VAL A 350 25.37 1.79 -6.87
CA VAL A 350 25.47 3.23 -7.16
C VAL A 350 24.61 3.63 -8.35
N ARG A 351 24.53 2.79 -9.39
CA ARG A 351 23.60 3.01 -10.52
C ARG A 351 22.15 2.97 -10.08
N LEU A 352 21.76 1.98 -9.26
CA LEU A 352 20.38 1.76 -8.81
C LEU A 352 19.87 2.88 -7.88
N PHE A 353 20.64 3.23 -6.87
CA PHE A 353 20.17 4.11 -5.79
C PHE A 353 20.66 5.56 -5.89
N GLY A 354 21.64 5.83 -6.76
CA GLY A 354 22.18 7.17 -7.01
C GLY A 354 22.68 7.85 -5.74
N CYS A 355 22.28 9.10 -5.54
CA CYS A 355 22.53 9.88 -4.32
C CYS A 355 21.26 10.13 -3.49
N TYR A 356 20.15 9.43 -3.79
CA TYR A 356 18.82 9.77 -3.28
C TYR A 356 18.05 8.60 -2.63
N PHE A 357 18.51 7.36 -2.80
CA PHE A 357 17.95 6.11 -2.27
C PHE A 357 16.62 5.70 -2.91
N ALA A 358 15.60 6.54 -2.75
CA ALA A 358 14.27 6.35 -3.32
C ALA A 358 13.74 7.72 -3.76
N THR A 359 13.04 7.76 -4.90
CA THR A 359 12.50 9.02 -5.42
C THR A 359 11.36 9.52 -4.52
N ILE A 360 11.42 10.78 -4.11
CA ILE A 360 10.30 11.43 -3.43
C ILE A 360 9.27 11.90 -4.46
N ASP A 361 8.04 11.42 -4.35
CA ASP A 361 6.92 11.92 -5.15
C ASP A 361 6.22 13.06 -4.40
N ILE A 362 6.02 14.21 -5.05
CA ILE A 362 5.21 15.30 -4.50
C ILE A 362 3.75 15.07 -4.90
N ARG A 363 2.82 15.21 -3.96
CA ARG A 363 1.38 15.06 -4.25
C ARG A 363 0.55 16.17 -3.61
N GLN A 364 -0.29 16.86 -4.38
CA GLN A 364 -1.18 17.91 -3.88
C GLN A 364 -2.58 17.83 -4.53
N ASP A 365 -3.60 18.34 -3.85
CA ASP A 365 -4.99 18.42 -4.34
C ASP A 365 -5.17 19.53 -5.39
N SER A 366 -5.87 19.22 -6.48
CA SER A 366 -6.12 20.16 -7.58
C SER A 366 -6.77 21.48 -7.13
N ARG A 367 -7.61 21.47 -6.09
CA ARG A 367 -8.26 22.70 -5.57
C ARG A 367 -7.26 23.65 -4.93
N ILE A 368 -6.24 23.11 -4.26
CA ILE A 368 -5.15 23.91 -3.69
C ILE A 368 -4.33 24.51 -4.84
N LEU A 369 -3.97 23.70 -5.85
CA LEU A 369 -3.20 24.16 -7.00
C LEU A 369 -3.93 25.27 -7.79
N ARG A 370 -5.24 25.13 -8.03
CA ARG A 370 -6.07 26.18 -8.65
C ARG A 370 -6.04 27.48 -7.84
N LYS A 371 -6.14 27.40 -6.52
CA LYS A 371 -6.04 28.57 -5.63
C LYS A 371 -4.66 29.25 -5.71
N VAL A 372 -3.58 28.47 -5.77
CA VAL A 372 -2.21 28.99 -5.93
C VAL A 372 -2.02 29.60 -7.32
N PHE A 373 -2.60 29.00 -8.36
CA PHE A 373 -2.60 29.56 -9.71
C PHE A 373 -3.33 30.91 -9.76
N GLU A 374 -4.55 30.99 -9.21
CA GLU A 374 -5.29 32.25 -9.09
C GLU A 374 -4.50 33.32 -8.33
N TYR A 375 -3.79 32.94 -7.27
CA TYR A 375 -2.89 33.85 -6.57
C TYR A 375 -1.74 34.32 -7.47
N GLY A 376 -1.08 33.41 -8.19
CA GLY A 376 -0.01 33.74 -9.14
C GLY A 376 -0.46 34.73 -10.22
N THR A 377 -1.64 34.52 -10.81
CA THR A 377 -2.19 35.43 -11.84
C THR A 377 -2.39 36.87 -11.37
N LYS A 378 -2.59 37.10 -10.06
CA LYS A 378 -2.77 38.44 -9.48
C LYS A 378 -1.47 39.13 -9.10
N ASN A 379 -0.40 38.36 -8.89
CA ASN A 379 0.86 38.86 -8.32
C ASN A 379 2.05 38.78 -9.30
N ILE A 380 1.90 38.06 -10.40
CA ILE A 380 2.92 37.85 -11.42
C ILE A 380 2.37 38.37 -12.74
N ASP A 381 3.22 39.01 -13.54
CA ASP A 381 2.90 39.30 -14.94
C ASP A 381 2.95 37.98 -15.73
N THR A 382 1.89 37.20 -15.64
CA THR A 382 1.77 35.83 -16.19
C THR A 382 1.40 35.82 -17.67
N GLY A 383 0.77 36.88 -18.17
CA GLY A 383 0.14 36.89 -19.51
C GLY A 383 -1.19 36.13 -19.59
N VAL A 384 -1.68 35.58 -18.47
CA VAL A 384 -3.02 34.97 -18.37
C VAL A 384 -4.09 36.07 -18.34
N ALA A 385 -5.14 35.92 -19.14
CA ALA A 385 -6.20 36.92 -19.25
C ALA A 385 -7.01 37.10 -17.95
N GLU A 386 -7.48 38.32 -17.70
CA GLU A 386 -8.46 38.58 -16.63
C GLU A 386 -9.73 37.74 -16.86
N GLY A 387 -10.28 37.17 -15.78
CA GLY A 387 -11.46 36.29 -15.85
C GLY A 387 -11.16 34.85 -16.27
N TYR A 388 -9.89 34.43 -16.40
CA TYR A 388 -9.52 33.05 -16.77
C TYR A 388 -10.25 31.98 -15.94
N SER A 389 -10.46 32.18 -14.64
CA SER A 389 -11.15 31.22 -13.77
C SER A 389 -12.61 30.95 -14.17
N GLU A 390 -13.27 31.90 -14.85
CA GLU A 390 -14.67 31.82 -15.30
C GLU A 390 -14.83 31.18 -16.67
N LEU A 391 -13.74 31.04 -17.44
CA LEU A 391 -13.74 30.43 -18.76
C LEU A 391 -14.16 28.95 -18.71
N SER A 392 -14.75 28.49 -19.81
CA SER A 392 -14.97 27.05 -20.05
C SER A 392 -13.64 26.30 -20.14
N GLU A 393 -13.66 24.98 -19.97
CA GLU A 393 -12.43 24.18 -20.00
C GLU A 393 -11.69 24.29 -21.34
N ASP A 394 -12.41 24.24 -22.46
CA ASP A 394 -11.82 24.37 -23.80
C ASP A 394 -11.19 25.76 -24.02
N GLU A 395 -11.82 26.81 -23.49
CA GLU A 395 -11.27 28.16 -23.55
C GLU A 395 -10.01 28.29 -22.68
N LYS A 396 -10.02 27.72 -21.47
CA LYS A 396 -8.85 27.68 -20.57
C LYS A 396 -7.65 27.02 -21.24
N VAL A 397 -7.85 25.83 -21.77
CA VAL A 397 -6.78 25.06 -22.45
C VAL A 397 -6.22 25.82 -23.65
N LYS A 398 -7.05 26.56 -24.40
CA LYS A 398 -6.60 27.34 -25.57
C LYS A 398 -5.94 28.66 -25.20
N SER A 399 -6.35 29.29 -24.11
CA SER A 399 -5.91 30.64 -23.74
C SER A 399 -4.74 30.68 -22.77
N ILE A 400 -4.36 29.54 -22.17
CA ILE A 400 -3.27 29.50 -21.18
C ILE A 400 -1.91 29.84 -21.84
N VAL A 401 -1.06 30.57 -21.12
CA VAL A 401 0.22 31.08 -21.63
C VAL A 401 1.36 30.69 -20.69
N PHE A 402 2.32 29.94 -21.23
CA PHE A 402 3.49 29.47 -20.48
C PHE A 402 4.59 30.53 -20.43
N LYS A 403 4.52 31.45 -19.48
CA LYS A 403 5.57 32.47 -19.25
C LYS A 403 6.52 32.04 -18.15
N GLU A 404 7.82 32.21 -18.38
CA GLU A 404 8.83 31.95 -17.36
C GLU A 404 8.99 33.16 -16.45
N ALA A 405 9.01 32.93 -15.15
CA ALA A 405 9.34 33.92 -14.13
C ALA A 405 10.18 33.28 -13.01
N ASP A 406 10.68 34.09 -12.10
CA ASP A 406 11.34 33.64 -10.88
C ASP A 406 10.69 34.34 -9.68
N PHE A 407 9.39 34.12 -9.54
CA PHE A 407 8.61 34.66 -8.44
C PHE A 407 8.97 33.92 -7.16
N VAL A 408 9.20 34.69 -6.11
CA VAL A 408 9.40 34.22 -4.74
C VAL A 408 8.20 34.74 -3.94
N CYS A 409 7.51 33.83 -3.26
CA CYS A 409 6.38 34.22 -2.43
C CYS A 409 6.86 35.20 -1.35
N PRO A 410 6.20 36.37 -1.16
CA PRO A 410 6.55 37.28 -0.08
C PRO A 410 6.31 36.63 1.29
N GLU A 411 7.21 36.90 2.24
CA GLU A 411 7.11 36.42 3.63
C GLU A 411 5.85 36.96 4.34
N GLU A 412 5.29 38.08 3.88
CA GLU A 412 4.06 38.66 4.43
C GLU A 412 2.77 37.97 3.95
N GLU A 413 2.86 36.98 3.04
CA GLU A 413 1.70 36.22 2.59
C GLU A 413 1.08 35.44 3.76
N LYS A 414 -0.21 35.67 4.01
CA LYS A 414 -0.90 35.13 5.18
C LYS A 414 -1.37 33.70 4.97
N ASP A 415 -1.53 33.27 3.73
CA ASP A 415 -1.93 31.91 3.41
C ASP A 415 -0.72 30.96 3.37
N ALA A 416 -0.50 30.28 4.49
CA ALA A 416 0.59 29.31 4.64
C ALA A 416 0.60 28.21 3.57
N MET A 417 -0.56 27.85 2.99
CA MET A 417 -0.63 26.81 1.95
C MET A 417 -0.11 27.32 0.60
N ILE A 418 -0.34 28.60 0.30
CA ILE A 418 0.18 29.23 -0.92
C ILE A 418 1.70 29.30 -0.85
N HIS A 419 2.22 29.81 0.26
CA HIS A 419 3.65 29.88 0.53
C HIS A 419 4.31 28.51 0.42
N ASP A 420 3.78 27.51 1.13
CA ASP A 420 4.31 26.15 1.14
C ASP A 420 4.30 25.47 -0.25
N THR A 421 3.26 25.70 -1.05
CA THR A 421 3.16 25.10 -2.39
C THR A 421 4.23 25.67 -3.32
N LEU A 422 4.39 27.00 -3.36
CA LEU A 422 5.39 27.66 -4.20
C LEU A 422 6.81 27.31 -3.76
N ASP A 423 7.09 27.34 -2.46
CA ASP A 423 8.40 26.97 -1.92
C ASP A 423 8.78 25.53 -2.22
N THR A 424 7.80 24.62 -2.18
CA THR A 424 8.04 23.23 -2.54
C THR A 424 8.40 23.07 -4.00
N ILE A 425 7.72 23.77 -4.91
CA ILE A 425 8.06 23.73 -6.34
C ILE A 425 9.52 24.18 -6.56
N ARG A 426 10.00 25.18 -5.80
CA ARG A 426 11.41 25.60 -5.81
C ARG A 426 12.33 24.55 -5.19
N LEU A 427 11.92 23.94 -4.09
CA LEU A 427 12.68 22.90 -3.40
C LEU A 427 12.88 21.66 -4.30
N VAL A 428 11.90 21.28 -5.13
CA VAL A 428 12.05 20.18 -6.09
C VAL A 428 13.30 20.38 -6.94
N LYS A 429 13.53 21.59 -7.45
CA LYS A 429 14.72 21.92 -8.25
C LYS A 429 16.01 21.74 -7.44
N GLN A 430 16.03 22.23 -6.20
CA GLN A 430 17.19 22.09 -5.31
C GLN A 430 17.51 20.63 -4.98
N ILE A 431 16.48 19.80 -4.79
CA ILE A 431 16.65 18.36 -4.56
C ILE A 431 17.25 17.69 -5.80
N GLN A 432 16.78 18.03 -7.00
CA GLN A 432 17.34 17.49 -8.25
C GLN A 432 18.80 17.90 -8.46
N GLU A 433 19.14 19.17 -8.26
CA GLU A 433 20.51 19.67 -8.39
C GLU A 433 21.47 19.03 -7.38
N GLY A 434 21.00 18.72 -6.17
CA GLY A 434 21.81 18.17 -5.10
C GLY A 434 21.89 16.64 -5.02
N ASN A 435 20.90 15.92 -5.56
CA ASN A 435 20.79 14.45 -5.40
C ASN A 435 20.57 13.70 -6.73
N GLY A 436 20.47 14.41 -7.85
CA GLY A 436 20.14 13.88 -9.17
C GLY A 436 18.65 14.05 -9.50
N GLU A 437 18.31 14.13 -10.80
CA GLU A 437 16.94 14.37 -11.29
C GLU A 437 15.91 13.40 -10.68
N LYS A 438 16.24 12.10 -10.64
CA LYS A 438 15.39 11.04 -10.08
C LYS A 438 15.10 11.19 -8.59
N ALA A 439 15.81 12.04 -7.85
CA ALA A 439 15.55 12.26 -6.44
C ALA A 439 14.16 12.84 -6.17
N CYS A 440 13.67 13.71 -7.05
CA CYS A 440 12.34 14.30 -6.97
C CYS A 440 11.92 14.86 -8.33
N GLN A 441 11.35 14.02 -9.19
CA GLN A 441 10.93 14.40 -10.55
C GLN A 441 9.44 14.19 -10.83
N ARG A 442 8.62 13.91 -9.81
CA ARG A 442 7.21 13.54 -10.00
C ARG A 442 6.31 14.43 -9.17
N PHE A 443 5.27 14.97 -9.81
CA PHE A 443 4.24 15.75 -9.16
C PHE A 443 2.86 15.18 -9.51
N ILE A 444 2.21 14.60 -8.50
CA ILE A 444 0.90 13.95 -8.58
C ILE A 444 -0.19 14.97 -8.24
N ILE A 445 -1.17 15.13 -9.13
CA ILE A 445 -2.34 15.97 -8.90
C ILE A 445 -3.51 15.09 -8.45
N SER A 446 -3.86 15.17 -7.17
CA SER A 446 -5.02 14.45 -6.60
C SER A 446 -6.31 15.12 -7.03
N ASN A 447 -7.39 14.33 -7.17
CA ASN A 447 -8.66 14.82 -7.67
C ASN A 447 -8.50 15.64 -8.97
N CYS A 448 -7.70 15.11 -9.92
CA CYS A 448 -7.52 15.73 -11.24
C CYS A 448 -8.77 15.49 -12.08
N GLN A 449 -9.39 16.57 -12.55
CA GLN A 449 -10.70 16.51 -13.21
C GLN A 449 -10.69 17.12 -14.62
N ARG A 450 -9.61 17.83 -14.96
CA ARG A 450 -9.55 18.72 -16.13
C ARG A 450 -8.12 18.81 -16.66
N ALA A 451 -7.96 18.99 -17.96
CA ALA A 451 -6.64 19.18 -18.57
C ALA A 451 -5.96 20.45 -18.05
N SER A 452 -6.73 21.50 -17.82
CA SER A 452 -6.26 22.75 -17.25
C SER A 452 -5.64 22.60 -15.86
N ASP A 453 -5.93 21.54 -15.10
CA ASP A 453 -5.27 21.28 -13.81
C ASP A 453 -3.77 21.01 -13.99
N ILE A 454 -3.40 20.25 -15.01
CA ILE A 454 -2.01 19.93 -15.34
C ILE A 454 -1.31 21.14 -15.95
N LEU A 455 -1.98 21.84 -16.87
CA LEU A 455 -1.41 23.01 -17.53
C LEU A 455 -1.17 24.17 -16.55
N GLN A 456 -2.08 24.41 -15.61
CA GLN A 456 -1.90 25.40 -14.55
C GLN A 456 -0.73 25.03 -13.63
N LEU A 457 -0.53 23.75 -13.32
CA LEU A 457 0.61 23.31 -12.51
C LEU A 457 1.94 23.56 -13.23
N ILE A 458 2.01 23.33 -14.54
CA ILE A 458 3.20 23.65 -15.35
C ILE A 458 3.53 25.14 -15.21
N ASP A 459 2.53 26.02 -15.32
CA ASP A 459 2.72 27.46 -15.11
C ASP A 459 3.28 27.78 -13.72
N LEU A 460 2.77 27.14 -12.66
CA LEU A 460 3.33 27.32 -11.32
C LEU A 460 4.82 26.95 -11.25
N PHE A 461 5.25 25.89 -11.95
CA PHE A 461 6.68 25.55 -12.08
C PHE A 461 7.45 26.64 -12.81
N LEU A 462 6.98 27.06 -13.99
CA LEU A 462 7.64 28.08 -14.81
C LEU A 462 7.69 29.44 -14.12
N TRP A 463 6.73 29.76 -13.26
CA TRP A 463 6.71 30.97 -12.45
C TRP A 463 7.66 30.90 -11.26
N SER A 464 8.05 29.70 -10.85
CA SER A 464 8.90 29.44 -9.67
C SER A 464 10.37 29.18 -10.04
N GLY A 465 10.86 29.73 -11.15
CA GLY A 465 12.27 29.65 -11.56
C GLY A 465 12.65 28.40 -12.36
N TRP A 466 11.68 27.59 -12.80
CA TRP A 466 11.90 26.55 -13.80
C TRP A 466 11.93 27.13 -15.21
N LYS A 467 12.65 26.45 -16.11
CA LYS A 467 12.80 26.82 -17.52
C LYS A 467 12.15 25.75 -18.39
N LYS A 468 11.56 26.16 -19.52
CA LYS A 468 10.87 25.25 -20.44
C LYS A 468 11.78 24.12 -20.92
N ASP A 469 13.01 24.47 -21.28
CA ASP A 469 13.98 23.52 -21.84
C ASP A 469 14.60 22.59 -20.79
N SER A 470 14.43 22.88 -19.50
CA SER A 470 14.97 22.08 -18.39
C SER A 470 13.88 21.60 -17.42
N LEU A 471 12.63 21.56 -17.87
CA LEU A 471 11.50 21.10 -17.05
C LEU A 471 11.43 19.56 -17.09
N SER A 472 12.09 18.92 -16.13
CA SER A 472 12.22 17.45 -16.04
C SER A 472 11.00 16.73 -15.41
N ILE A 473 9.95 17.48 -15.05
CA ILE A 473 8.89 16.98 -14.17
C ILE A 473 7.88 16.07 -14.86
N ASP A 474 7.58 14.94 -14.20
CA ASP A 474 6.44 14.07 -14.45
C ASP A 474 5.17 14.63 -13.82
N PHE A 475 4.39 15.35 -14.61
CA PHE A 475 3.07 15.82 -14.23
C PHE A 475 2.07 14.67 -14.37
N MET A 476 1.66 14.15 -13.22
CA MET A 476 0.91 12.90 -13.14
C MET A 476 -0.52 13.18 -12.64
N PRO A 477 -1.55 12.98 -13.49
CA PRO A 477 -2.93 13.06 -13.02
C PRO A 477 -3.28 11.83 -12.18
N LEU A 478 -4.02 12.05 -11.09
CA LEU A 478 -4.65 11.00 -10.29
C LEU A 478 -6.17 11.09 -10.44
N PHE A 479 -6.76 10.08 -11.09
CA PHE A 479 -8.21 9.92 -11.25
C PHE A 479 -8.75 9.00 -10.15
N GLU A 480 -9.64 9.51 -9.30
CA GLU A 480 -10.03 8.84 -8.04
C GLU A 480 -11.49 8.40 -7.99
N THR A 481 -12.41 9.14 -8.63
CA THR A 481 -13.85 8.80 -8.62
C THR A 481 -14.27 8.03 -9.86
N VAL A 482 -15.42 7.37 -9.80
CA VAL A 482 -15.99 6.64 -10.96
C VAL A 482 -16.19 7.60 -12.14
N ASN A 483 -16.69 8.80 -11.85
CA ASN A 483 -16.88 9.85 -12.86
C ASN A 483 -15.56 10.34 -13.45
N ASP A 484 -14.51 10.53 -12.64
CA ASP A 484 -13.21 10.98 -13.17
C ASP A 484 -12.58 9.91 -14.08
N LEU A 485 -12.71 8.63 -13.71
CA LEU A 485 -12.22 7.49 -14.49
C LEU A 485 -12.91 7.40 -15.86
N GLU A 486 -14.22 7.67 -15.93
CA GLU A 486 -15.00 7.69 -17.17
C GLU A 486 -14.51 8.78 -18.15
N HIS A 487 -14.11 9.94 -17.64
CA HIS A 487 -13.68 11.08 -18.47
C HIS A 487 -12.16 11.16 -18.69
N ALA A 488 -11.38 10.27 -18.05
CA ALA A 488 -9.92 10.31 -18.02
C ALA A 488 -9.29 10.31 -19.42
N ALA A 489 -9.78 9.48 -20.34
CA ALA A 489 -9.23 9.39 -21.70
C ALA A 489 -9.40 10.69 -22.49
N GLY A 490 -10.55 11.35 -22.36
CA GLY A 490 -10.81 12.65 -22.99
C GLY A 490 -9.93 13.76 -22.45
N ILE A 491 -9.70 13.79 -21.13
CA ILE A 491 -8.78 14.74 -20.49
C ILE A 491 -7.35 14.57 -21.02
N MET A 492 -6.89 13.32 -21.12
CA MET A 492 -5.55 13.03 -21.65
C MET A 492 -5.43 13.37 -23.14
N GLU A 493 -6.49 13.20 -23.93
CA GLU A 493 -6.49 13.62 -25.33
C GLU A 493 -6.29 15.14 -25.48
N GLN A 494 -6.98 15.93 -24.67
CA GLN A 494 -6.80 17.39 -24.64
C GLN A 494 -5.35 17.76 -24.31
N LEU A 495 -4.71 17.03 -23.38
CA LEU A 495 -3.31 17.23 -23.05
C LEU A 495 -2.36 16.81 -24.18
N TYR A 496 -2.54 15.62 -24.75
CA TYR A 496 -1.67 15.12 -25.84
C TYR A 496 -1.76 15.96 -27.12
N THR A 497 -2.87 16.64 -27.34
CA THR A 497 -3.05 17.57 -28.47
C THR A 497 -2.60 19.00 -28.17
N HIS A 498 -2.37 19.34 -26.90
CA HIS A 498 -1.90 20.66 -26.51
C HIS A 498 -0.40 20.85 -26.89
N PRO A 499 -0.04 21.87 -27.69
CA PRO A 499 1.32 21.99 -28.26
C PRO A 499 2.45 21.99 -27.23
N PHE A 500 2.28 22.73 -26.13
CA PHE A 500 3.29 22.78 -25.06
C PHE A 500 3.48 21.42 -24.39
N TYR A 501 2.39 20.71 -24.12
CA TYR A 501 2.44 19.46 -23.36
C TYR A 501 2.96 18.31 -24.22
N ALA A 502 2.59 18.28 -25.50
CA ALA A 502 3.16 17.34 -26.47
C ALA A 502 4.69 17.51 -26.58
N GLU A 503 5.19 18.76 -26.59
CA GLU A 503 6.63 19.02 -26.62
C GLU A 503 7.32 18.64 -25.30
N HIS A 504 6.71 18.96 -24.16
CA HIS A 504 7.17 18.52 -22.85
C HIS A 504 7.31 16.99 -22.77
N LEU A 505 6.32 16.25 -23.27
CA LEU A 505 6.37 14.79 -23.32
C LEU A 505 7.51 14.29 -24.20
N LYS A 506 7.73 14.87 -25.39
CA LYS A 506 8.86 14.48 -26.27
C LYS A 506 10.21 14.67 -25.59
N ASN A 507 10.40 15.80 -24.90
CA ASN A 507 11.63 16.08 -24.15
C ASN A 507 11.87 15.07 -23.03
N ARG A 508 10.80 14.42 -22.54
CA ARG A 508 10.83 13.35 -21.54
C ARG A 508 10.71 11.94 -22.13
N GLY A 509 11.02 11.76 -23.41
CA GLY A 509 11.02 10.45 -24.07
C GLY A 509 9.63 9.91 -24.40
N SER A 510 8.63 10.79 -24.54
CA SER A 510 7.23 10.47 -24.84
C SER A 510 6.60 9.51 -23.82
N GLN A 511 6.92 9.69 -22.55
CA GLN A 511 6.41 8.86 -21.45
C GLN A 511 5.37 9.62 -20.61
N GLN A 512 4.27 8.95 -20.28
CA GLN A 512 3.26 9.45 -19.36
C GLN A 512 2.97 8.42 -18.28
N THR A 513 3.06 8.83 -17.01
CA THR A 513 2.49 8.06 -15.90
C THR A 513 1.09 8.58 -15.57
N ILE A 514 0.12 7.70 -15.35
CA ILE A 514 -1.23 8.06 -14.86
C ILE A 514 -1.53 7.26 -13.61
N MET A 515 -1.96 7.93 -12.55
CA MET A 515 -2.31 7.28 -11.30
C MET A 515 -3.82 7.02 -11.20
N LEU A 516 -4.21 5.83 -10.72
CA LEU A 516 -5.62 5.44 -10.56
C LEU A 516 -5.95 5.11 -9.09
N GLY A 517 -7.01 5.72 -8.55
CA GLY A 517 -7.39 5.64 -7.14
C GLY A 517 -8.47 4.58 -6.82
N PHE A 518 -8.07 3.36 -6.48
CA PHE A 518 -9.00 2.24 -6.22
C PHE A 518 -9.87 2.42 -4.96
N SER A 519 -9.27 2.80 -3.83
CA SER A 519 -10.00 2.95 -2.55
C SER A 519 -11.08 4.01 -2.63
N ASP A 520 -10.78 5.16 -3.24
CA ASP A 520 -11.71 6.27 -3.38
C ASP A 520 -12.84 5.92 -4.37
N SER A 521 -12.52 5.22 -5.47
CA SER A 521 -13.53 4.67 -6.38
C SER A 521 -14.44 3.66 -5.68
N THR A 522 -13.91 2.82 -4.79
CA THR A 522 -14.72 1.84 -4.02
C THR A 522 -15.64 2.54 -3.02
N LYS A 523 -15.15 3.59 -2.34
CA LYS A 523 -15.96 4.45 -1.47
C LYS A 523 -17.09 5.13 -2.25
N ASP A 524 -16.82 5.48 -3.50
CA ASP A 524 -17.76 6.19 -4.35
C ASP A 524 -18.81 5.26 -5.00
N GLY A 525 -18.37 4.25 -5.74
CA GLY A 525 -19.25 3.40 -6.55
C GLY A 525 -19.47 1.97 -6.04
N GLY A 526 -18.87 1.58 -4.92
CA GLY A 526 -18.94 0.21 -4.44
C GLY A 526 -17.98 -0.73 -5.18
N TYR A 527 -17.89 -1.97 -4.72
CA TYR A 527 -16.80 -2.88 -5.09
C TYR A 527 -16.76 -3.21 -6.59
N LEU A 528 -17.87 -3.69 -7.15
CA LEU A 528 -17.90 -4.21 -8.52
C LEU A 528 -17.75 -3.08 -9.56
N MET A 529 -18.51 -1.99 -9.40
CA MET A 529 -18.42 -0.82 -10.29
C MET A 529 -17.04 -0.15 -10.26
N ALA A 530 -16.41 -0.02 -9.09
CA ALA A 530 -15.08 0.56 -8.99
C ALA A 530 -14.03 -0.25 -9.76
N ASN A 531 -14.01 -1.59 -9.58
CA ASN A 531 -13.06 -2.45 -10.28
C ASN A 531 -13.31 -2.44 -11.80
N TRP A 532 -14.58 -2.42 -12.21
CA TRP A 532 -14.95 -2.34 -13.63
C TRP A 532 -14.56 -1.00 -14.27
N SER A 533 -14.82 0.11 -13.58
CA SER A 533 -14.48 1.46 -14.07
C SER A 533 -12.97 1.62 -14.26
N ILE A 534 -12.17 1.06 -13.34
CA ILE A 534 -10.71 1.09 -13.47
C ILE A 534 -10.24 0.25 -14.65
N TYR A 535 -10.82 -0.93 -14.87
CA TYR A 535 -10.49 -1.74 -16.03
C TYR A 535 -10.79 -0.98 -17.34
N LYS A 536 -11.99 -0.39 -17.46
CA LYS A 536 -12.38 0.42 -18.63
C LYS A 536 -11.45 1.60 -18.84
N ALA A 537 -11.19 2.38 -17.79
CA ALA A 537 -10.28 3.52 -17.87
C ALA A 537 -8.88 3.10 -18.33
N LYS A 538 -8.33 1.98 -17.83
CA LYS A 538 -7.03 1.46 -18.28
C LYS A 538 -7.02 1.10 -19.77
N VAL A 539 -8.08 0.45 -20.27
CA VAL A 539 -8.21 0.11 -21.69
C VAL A 539 -8.27 1.37 -22.54
N GLU A 540 -9.13 2.33 -22.18
CA GLU A 540 -9.35 3.56 -22.93
C GLU A 540 -8.11 4.48 -22.91
N LEU A 541 -7.47 4.64 -21.75
CA LEU A 541 -6.23 5.41 -21.62
C LEU A 541 -5.08 4.77 -22.40
N THR A 542 -4.98 3.43 -22.42
CA THR A 542 -3.98 2.72 -23.22
C THR A 542 -4.20 2.97 -24.70
N ALA A 543 -5.44 2.86 -25.18
CA ALA A 543 -5.79 3.15 -26.57
C ALA A 543 -5.47 4.62 -26.93
N MET A 544 -5.78 5.55 -26.02
CA MET A 544 -5.50 6.97 -26.21
C MET A 544 -4.00 7.27 -26.28
N ALA A 545 -3.20 6.72 -25.36
CA ALA A 545 -1.75 6.90 -25.38
C ALA A 545 -1.13 6.33 -26.66
N ARG A 546 -1.54 5.12 -27.08
CA ARG A 546 -1.08 4.49 -28.33
C ARG A 546 -1.43 5.33 -29.56
N LYS A 547 -2.62 5.95 -29.61
CA LYS A 547 -3.04 6.85 -30.70
C LYS A 547 -2.06 8.01 -30.91
N TYR A 548 -1.42 8.51 -29.86
CA TYR A 548 -0.49 9.63 -29.90
C TYR A 548 0.99 9.21 -29.74
N GLY A 549 1.30 7.91 -29.79
CA GLY A 549 2.68 7.40 -29.67
C GLY A 549 3.30 7.60 -28.28
N ILE A 550 2.48 7.68 -27.23
CA ILE A 550 2.92 7.86 -25.85
C ILE A 550 3.11 6.50 -25.17
N GLN A 551 4.26 6.30 -24.53
CA GLN A 551 4.54 5.18 -23.63
C GLN A 551 3.81 5.41 -22.30
N LEU A 552 2.81 4.58 -22.01
CA LEU A 552 1.96 4.74 -20.84
C LEU A 552 2.42 3.84 -19.68
N ALA A 553 2.48 4.41 -18.49
CA ALA A 553 2.64 3.68 -17.24
C ALA A 553 1.42 3.91 -16.34
N PHE A 554 0.85 2.84 -15.78
CA PHE A 554 -0.15 2.97 -14.73
C PHE A 554 0.51 2.94 -13.36
N PHE A 555 0.17 3.93 -12.54
CA PHE A 555 0.47 3.92 -11.12
C PHE A 555 -0.77 3.53 -10.32
N ASP A 556 -0.78 2.27 -9.88
CA ASP A 556 -1.89 1.72 -9.11
C ASP A 556 -1.80 2.22 -7.65
N GLY A 557 -2.75 3.07 -7.30
CA GLY A 557 -2.90 3.65 -5.98
C GLY A 557 -3.34 2.65 -4.91
N ARG A 558 -3.58 3.18 -3.71
CA ARG A 558 -3.98 2.39 -2.54
C ARG A 558 -5.31 1.65 -2.78
N GLY A 559 -5.39 0.43 -2.24
CA GLY A 559 -6.62 -0.34 -2.15
C GLY A 559 -7.08 -1.03 -3.43
N GLY A 560 -6.25 -1.14 -4.45
CA GLY A 560 -6.52 -2.04 -5.57
C GLY A 560 -6.32 -3.51 -5.19
N PRO A 561 -6.85 -4.45 -6.00
CA PRO A 561 -6.49 -5.87 -5.91
C PRO A 561 -4.98 -6.13 -5.70
N PRO A 562 -4.06 -5.38 -6.36
CA PRO A 562 -2.61 -5.51 -6.14
C PRO A 562 -2.11 -5.02 -4.76
N ALA A 563 -2.67 -3.91 -4.26
CA ALA A 563 -2.20 -3.21 -3.06
C ALA A 563 -2.75 -3.81 -1.76
N ARG A 564 -3.84 -4.59 -1.84
CA ARG A 564 -4.51 -5.25 -0.70
C ARG A 564 -3.93 -6.62 -0.37
N GLY A 565 -2.78 -6.97 -0.95
CA GLY A 565 -1.91 -8.09 -0.58
C GLY A 565 -2.54 -9.46 -0.28
N GLY A 566 -3.78 -9.67 -0.69
CA GLY A 566 -4.56 -10.86 -0.37
C GLY A 566 -5.22 -11.48 -1.60
N GLY A 567 -5.16 -10.77 -2.74
CA GLY A 567 -5.15 -11.38 -4.06
C GLY A 567 -3.72 -11.51 -4.55
N LYS A 568 -3.49 -12.45 -5.47
CA LYS A 568 -2.19 -12.58 -6.14
C LYS A 568 -1.97 -11.38 -7.06
N THR A 569 -1.29 -10.35 -6.53
CA THR A 569 -0.88 -9.13 -7.24
C THR A 569 -0.31 -9.44 -8.63
N HIS A 570 0.49 -10.51 -8.75
CA HIS A 570 1.01 -11.00 -10.03
C HIS A 570 -0.08 -11.44 -11.02
N ARG A 571 -1.15 -12.13 -10.57
CA ARG A 571 -2.25 -12.57 -11.44
C ARG A 571 -3.03 -11.40 -12.00
N PHE A 572 -3.23 -10.36 -11.19
CA PHE A 572 -3.91 -9.15 -11.64
C PHE A 572 -3.17 -8.53 -12.84
N TYR A 573 -1.85 -8.32 -12.71
CA TYR A 573 -1.04 -7.80 -13.82
C TYR A 573 -0.91 -8.78 -14.99
N ALA A 574 -0.81 -10.08 -14.72
CA ALA A 574 -0.77 -11.09 -15.77
C ALA A 574 -2.07 -11.14 -16.58
N SER A 575 -3.22 -10.83 -15.96
CA SER A 575 -4.55 -10.89 -16.59
C SER A 575 -4.91 -9.68 -17.48
N MET A 576 -4.01 -8.71 -17.64
CA MET A 576 -4.30 -7.46 -18.37
C MET A 576 -4.23 -7.60 -19.90
N GLY A 577 -3.75 -8.73 -20.42
CA GLY A 577 -3.68 -9.01 -21.85
C GLY A 577 -2.88 -7.96 -22.64
N LYS A 578 -3.22 -7.75 -23.92
CA LYS A 578 -2.60 -6.72 -24.78
C LYS A 578 -3.35 -5.39 -24.81
N GLU A 579 -4.55 -5.33 -24.26
CA GLU A 579 -5.42 -4.14 -24.31
C GLU A 579 -4.98 -3.05 -23.33
N ILE A 580 -4.29 -3.42 -22.25
CA ILE A 580 -3.83 -2.52 -21.20
C ILE A 580 -2.30 -2.46 -21.22
N ALA A 581 -1.74 -1.24 -21.12
CA ALA A 581 -0.29 -1.04 -21.01
C ALA A 581 0.26 -1.73 -19.75
N ASN A 582 1.34 -2.50 -19.92
CA ASN A 582 1.93 -3.32 -18.85
C ASN A 582 3.46 -3.35 -18.89
N GLU A 583 4.08 -2.51 -19.73
CA GLU A 583 5.53 -2.33 -19.81
C GLU A 583 6.09 -1.70 -18.51
N HIS A 584 5.30 -0.85 -17.86
CA HIS A 584 5.70 -0.15 -16.65
C HIS A 584 4.70 -0.39 -15.52
N ILE A 585 5.03 -1.31 -14.63
CA ILE A 585 4.22 -1.61 -13.44
C ILE A 585 4.65 -0.69 -12.32
N GLN A 586 3.73 0.13 -11.81
CA GLN A 586 3.99 0.93 -10.61
C GLN A 586 2.89 0.70 -9.58
N LEU A 587 3.27 0.39 -8.34
CA LEU A 587 2.30 0.14 -7.27
C LEU A 587 2.68 0.78 -5.95
N THR A 588 1.64 1.18 -5.23
CA THR A 588 1.76 1.64 -3.85
C THR A 588 1.90 0.45 -2.90
N ILE A 589 2.97 0.42 -2.10
CA ILE A 589 3.10 -0.47 -0.95
C ILE A 589 2.50 0.22 0.27
N GLN A 590 1.43 -0.37 0.82
CA GLN A 590 0.77 0.12 2.04
C GLN A 590 1.55 -0.34 3.29
N GLY A 591 1.53 0.45 4.36
CA GLY A 591 2.23 0.11 5.61
C GLY A 591 1.81 -1.22 6.25
N GLN A 592 0.59 -1.69 6.05
CA GLN A 592 0.17 -3.03 6.51
C GLN A 592 0.72 -4.17 5.63
N THR A 593 0.97 -3.87 4.35
CA THR A 593 1.46 -4.80 3.33
C THR A 593 2.99 -4.83 3.32
N VAL A 594 3.67 -3.74 3.67
CA VAL A 594 5.14 -3.71 3.72
C VAL A 594 5.68 -4.71 4.74
N SER A 595 5.08 -4.82 5.93
CA SER A 595 5.51 -5.81 6.92
C SER A 595 5.17 -7.25 6.51
N SER A 596 4.02 -7.47 5.88
CA SER A 596 3.54 -8.83 5.56
C SER A 596 4.04 -9.40 4.23
N GLN A 597 4.38 -8.55 3.26
CA GLN A 597 4.86 -8.97 1.93
C GLN A 597 6.31 -8.57 1.65
N TYR A 598 6.81 -7.55 2.32
CA TYR A 598 8.16 -7.01 2.14
C TYR A 598 8.91 -6.90 3.47
N GLY A 599 8.53 -7.73 4.46
CA GLY A 599 9.06 -7.70 5.82
C GLY A 599 10.43 -8.36 5.99
N SER A 600 10.88 -9.12 4.98
CA SER A 600 12.20 -9.73 4.92
C SER A 600 12.79 -9.63 3.51
N VAL A 601 14.10 -9.82 3.38
CA VAL A 601 14.76 -9.85 2.06
C VAL A 601 14.14 -10.92 1.16
N GLU A 602 13.86 -12.11 1.69
CA GLU A 602 13.31 -13.23 0.90
C GLU A 602 11.87 -12.98 0.43
N THR A 603 11.02 -12.44 1.30
CA THR A 603 9.62 -12.12 0.96
C THR A 603 9.55 -10.95 -0.02
N ALA A 604 10.35 -9.91 0.20
CA ALA A 604 10.46 -8.77 -0.72
C ALA A 604 10.96 -9.22 -2.10
N ARG A 605 12.00 -10.07 -2.15
CA ARG A 605 12.50 -10.65 -3.40
C ARG A 605 11.39 -11.44 -4.09
N PHE A 606 10.80 -12.42 -3.42
CA PHE A 606 9.75 -13.25 -4.00
C PHE A 606 8.63 -12.40 -4.63
N ASN A 607 8.11 -11.40 -3.91
CA ASN A 607 7.02 -10.56 -4.42
C ASN A 607 7.45 -9.69 -5.62
N MET A 608 8.67 -9.14 -5.62
CA MET A 608 9.22 -8.42 -6.78
C MET A 608 9.43 -9.34 -7.99
N GLU A 609 10.04 -10.51 -7.79
CA GLU A 609 10.28 -11.49 -8.85
C GLU A 609 8.99 -11.93 -9.54
N GLN A 610 7.91 -12.06 -8.77
CA GLN A 610 6.58 -12.41 -9.27
C GLN A 610 5.96 -11.32 -10.14
N LEU A 611 6.18 -10.05 -9.79
CA LEU A 611 5.70 -8.91 -10.57
C LEU A 611 6.48 -8.75 -11.86
N ILE A 612 7.80 -8.95 -11.81
CA ILE A 612 8.65 -8.99 -13.02
C ILE A 612 8.17 -10.13 -13.92
N ASN A 613 7.99 -11.33 -13.38
CA ASN A 613 7.51 -12.47 -14.16
C ASN A 613 6.14 -12.20 -14.79
N ALA A 614 5.19 -11.63 -14.03
CA ALA A 614 3.88 -11.27 -14.54
C ALA A 614 3.95 -10.28 -15.70
N GLY A 615 4.77 -9.23 -15.60
CA GLY A 615 4.95 -8.25 -16.67
C GLY A 615 5.63 -8.81 -17.91
N VAL A 616 6.64 -9.67 -17.73
CA VAL A 616 7.43 -10.23 -18.84
C VAL A 616 6.71 -11.40 -19.51
N ILE A 617 6.31 -12.44 -18.77
CA ILE A 617 5.70 -13.65 -19.35
C ILE A 617 4.32 -13.36 -19.93
N SER A 618 3.49 -12.53 -19.29
CA SER A 618 2.17 -12.19 -19.85
C SER A 618 2.29 -11.49 -21.21
N ALA A 619 3.34 -10.69 -21.41
CA ALA A 619 3.61 -10.06 -22.69
C ALA A 619 4.06 -11.05 -23.77
N LEU A 620 4.92 -12.02 -23.42
CA LEU A 620 5.45 -13.01 -24.36
C LEU A 620 4.46 -14.14 -24.69
N HIS A 621 3.68 -14.56 -23.70
CA HIS A 621 2.71 -15.65 -23.80
C HIS A 621 1.33 -15.20 -23.31
N PRO A 622 0.69 -14.26 -24.03
CA PRO A 622 -0.62 -13.76 -23.65
C PRO A 622 -1.64 -14.89 -23.71
N ASN A 623 -2.32 -15.16 -22.59
CA ASN A 623 -3.42 -16.10 -22.57
C ASN A 623 -4.61 -15.50 -23.32
N ARG A 624 -5.07 -16.17 -24.37
CA ARG A 624 -6.20 -15.68 -25.19
C ARG A 624 -7.48 -15.50 -24.40
N ASN A 625 -7.63 -16.22 -23.29
CA ASN A 625 -8.81 -16.13 -22.42
C ASN A 625 -8.78 -14.92 -21.46
N ASP A 626 -7.66 -14.21 -21.35
CA ASP A 626 -7.56 -13.01 -20.53
C ASP A 626 -8.22 -11.78 -21.19
N LEU A 627 -8.45 -11.82 -22.51
CA LEU A 627 -9.14 -10.75 -23.23
C LEU A 627 -10.66 -10.87 -23.07
N LEU A 628 -11.29 -9.81 -22.59
CA LEU A 628 -12.74 -9.69 -22.53
C LEU A 628 -13.29 -9.29 -23.90
N ASP A 629 -14.06 -10.17 -24.54
CA ASP A 629 -14.82 -9.81 -25.74
C ASP A 629 -16.00 -8.86 -25.42
N ALA A 630 -16.67 -8.34 -26.44
CA ALA A 630 -17.76 -7.38 -26.28
C ALA A 630 -18.91 -7.92 -25.41
N ARG A 631 -19.25 -9.21 -25.55
CA ARG A 631 -20.31 -9.87 -24.77
C ARG A 631 -19.94 -9.91 -23.29
N HIS A 632 -18.71 -10.32 -22.97
CA HIS A 632 -18.22 -10.34 -21.60
C HIS A 632 -18.17 -8.93 -20.99
N LYS A 633 -17.72 -7.93 -21.76
CA LYS A 633 -17.68 -6.52 -21.32
C LYS A 633 -19.09 -6.00 -21.00
N GLU A 634 -20.08 -6.31 -21.83
CA GLU A 634 -21.49 -5.95 -21.61
C GLU A 634 -22.07 -6.63 -20.37
N LEU A 635 -21.80 -7.92 -20.17
CA LEU A 635 -22.24 -8.67 -18.99
C LEU A 635 -21.67 -8.07 -17.68
N ILE A 636 -20.38 -7.71 -17.67
CA ILE A 636 -19.76 -7.07 -16.49
C ILE A 636 -20.34 -5.67 -16.28
N GLN A 637 -20.54 -4.88 -17.35
CA GLN A 637 -21.17 -3.57 -17.27
C GLN A 637 -22.57 -3.65 -16.65
N GLN A 638 -23.39 -4.61 -17.08
CA GLN A 638 -24.72 -4.84 -16.52
C GLN A 638 -24.65 -5.13 -15.01
N MET A 639 -23.75 -6.03 -14.59
CA MET A 639 -23.54 -6.32 -13.16
C MET A 639 -23.05 -5.08 -12.39
N ALA A 640 -22.17 -4.29 -13.01
CA ALA A 640 -21.62 -3.06 -12.42
C ALA A 640 -22.71 -2.02 -12.17
N ASP A 641 -23.59 -1.79 -13.14
CA ASP A 641 -24.69 -0.82 -13.03
C ASP A 641 -25.68 -1.21 -11.93
N ILE A 642 -26.01 -2.51 -11.83
CA ILE A 642 -26.89 -3.03 -10.77
C ILE A 642 -26.23 -2.83 -9.40
N SER A 643 -24.97 -3.25 -9.26
CA SER A 643 -24.21 -3.11 -8.01
C SER A 643 -24.03 -1.64 -7.60
N TYR A 644 -23.78 -0.76 -8.57
CA TYR A 644 -23.59 0.67 -8.36
C TYR A 644 -24.86 1.30 -7.80
N LYS A 645 -26.01 1.05 -8.45
CA LYS A 645 -27.30 1.56 -8.00
C LYS A 645 -27.59 1.17 -6.55
N LEU A 646 -27.43 -0.12 -6.21
CA LEU A 646 -27.68 -0.61 -4.86
C LEU A 646 -26.76 0.05 -3.83
N PHE A 647 -25.48 0.24 -4.16
CA PHE A 647 -24.53 0.88 -3.26
C PHE A 647 -24.79 2.38 -3.07
N ILE A 648 -25.20 3.09 -4.12
CA ILE A 648 -25.62 4.50 -4.03
C ILE A 648 -26.88 4.63 -3.17
N ASP A 649 -27.86 3.74 -3.33
CA ASP A 649 -29.06 3.70 -2.49
C ASP A 649 -28.70 3.46 -1.01
N LEU A 650 -27.74 2.57 -0.72
CA LEU A 650 -27.21 2.37 0.62
C LEU A 650 -26.54 3.63 1.17
N ARG A 651 -25.68 4.31 0.39
CA ARG A 651 -25.01 5.56 0.80
C ARG A 651 -26.01 6.69 1.08
N ALA A 652 -27.08 6.75 0.30
CA ALA A 652 -28.15 7.73 0.46
C ALA A 652 -29.10 7.41 1.63
N HIS A 653 -29.03 6.20 2.19
CA HIS A 653 -29.90 5.78 3.28
C HIS A 653 -29.73 6.69 4.52
N PRO A 654 -30.80 7.23 5.12
CA PRO A 654 -30.70 8.20 6.23
C PRO A 654 -29.93 7.71 7.46
N LEU A 655 -29.96 6.40 7.71
CA LEU A 655 -29.26 5.77 8.84
C LEU A 655 -27.78 5.45 8.57
N PHE A 656 -27.28 5.59 7.33
CA PHE A 656 -25.95 5.12 6.94
C PHE A 656 -24.83 5.73 7.78
N VAL A 657 -24.79 7.07 7.85
CA VAL A 657 -23.76 7.80 8.60
C VAL A 657 -23.94 7.58 10.10
N GLU A 658 -25.18 7.67 10.59
CA GLU A 658 -25.47 7.51 12.03
C GLU A 658 -25.10 6.11 12.54
N TYR A 659 -25.35 5.07 11.75
CA TYR A 659 -25.00 3.69 12.07
C TYR A 659 -23.49 3.53 12.26
N LEU A 660 -22.69 4.05 11.32
CA LEU A 660 -21.23 4.05 11.43
C LEU A 660 -20.74 4.85 12.63
N GLU A 661 -21.33 6.01 12.88
CA GLU A 661 -20.97 6.85 14.02
C GLU A 661 -21.28 6.22 15.38
N LYS A 662 -22.35 5.43 15.47
CA LYS A 662 -22.84 4.83 16.73
C LYS A 662 -22.17 3.52 17.07
N PHE A 663 -21.96 2.66 16.07
CA PHE A 663 -21.52 1.27 16.30
C PHE A 663 -20.07 1.00 15.90
N SER A 664 -19.38 1.95 15.23
CA SER A 664 -17.98 1.81 14.85
C SER A 664 -17.09 2.83 15.58
N PRO A 665 -15.76 2.64 15.60
CA PRO A 665 -14.84 3.60 16.21
C PRO A 665 -14.63 4.88 15.37
N LEU A 666 -15.48 5.17 14.38
CA LEU A 666 -15.29 6.28 13.43
C LEU A 666 -14.97 7.62 14.10
N LYS A 667 -15.71 7.97 15.15
CA LYS A 667 -15.50 9.22 15.93
C LYS A 667 -14.19 9.24 16.70
N LEU A 668 -13.64 8.07 17.01
CA LEU A 668 -12.44 7.88 17.80
C LEU A 668 -11.19 7.70 16.94
N LEU A 669 -11.33 7.38 15.65
CA LEU A 669 -10.20 7.27 14.71
C LEU A 669 -9.35 8.55 14.71
N SER A 670 -9.96 9.72 14.88
CA SER A 670 -9.25 11.01 14.95
C SER A 670 -8.38 11.20 16.19
N ARG A 671 -8.62 10.42 17.25
CA ARG A 671 -7.88 10.48 18.51
C ARG A 671 -6.71 9.49 18.53
N ILE A 672 -6.51 8.72 17.47
CA ILE A 672 -5.47 7.69 17.43
C ILE A 672 -4.18 8.26 16.84
N ASN A 673 -3.09 8.16 17.61
CA ASN A 673 -1.78 8.73 17.31
C ASN A 673 -0.92 7.84 16.37
N ILE A 674 -1.43 7.53 15.18
CA ILE A 674 -0.81 6.53 14.28
C ILE A 674 -0.14 7.19 13.07
N SER A 675 -0.65 8.35 12.65
CA SER A 675 -0.13 9.04 11.49
C SER A 675 -0.02 10.52 11.76
N SER A 676 0.89 11.15 11.02
CA SER A 676 0.99 12.60 10.91
C SER A 676 -0.28 13.22 10.32
N ARG A 677 -1.11 12.44 9.61
CA ARG A 677 -2.30 12.93 8.90
C ARG A 677 -3.52 13.11 9.79
N PRO A 678 -4.24 14.24 9.66
CA PRO A 678 -5.59 14.37 10.20
C PRO A 678 -6.56 13.36 9.55
N THR A 679 -7.54 12.87 10.32
CA THR A 679 -8.54 11.89 9.84
C THR A 679 -9.71 12.52 9.09
N LYS A 680 -9.85 13.85 9.10
CA LYS A 680 -10.86 14.63 8.37
C LYS A 680 -10.18 15.78 7.62
N ARG A 681 -10.79 16.21 6.50
CA ARG A 681 -10.33 17.39 5.74
C ARG A 681 -10.68 18.71 6.46
N ASN A 682 -11.81 18.77 7.19
CA ASN A 682 -12.27 19.94 7.95
C ASN A 682 -12.68 19.58 9.39
N ALA A 683 -12.13 20.26 10.40
CA ALA A 683 -12.29 19.88 11.82
C ALA A 683 -13.59 20.40 12.51
N GLY A 684 -14.45 21.18 11.84
CA GLY A 684 -15.55 21.92 12.49
C GLY A 684 -16.96 21.74 11.92
N ALA A 685 -17.19 20.91 10.90
CA ALA A 685 -18.51 20.72 10.28
C ALA A 685 -19.20 19.40 10.72
N GLN A 686 -20.53 19.35 10.61
CA GLN A 686 -21.31 18.11 10.78
C GLN A 686 -20.78 17.04 9.82
N LEU A 687 -20.62 15.79 10.29
CA LEU A 687 -19.96 14.73 9.52
C LEU A 687 -20.77 14.38 8.27
N LYS A 688 -20.25 14.72 7.10
CA LYS A 688 -20.77 14.25 5.81
C LYS A 688 -19.94 13.10 5.26
N LEU A 689 -20.57 12.21 4.51
CA LEU A 689 -19.88 11.07 3.88
C LEU A 689 -18.80 11.51 2.87
N GLU A 690 -19.00 12.64 2.20
CA GLU A 690 -18.02 13.25 1.27
C GLU A 690 -16.73 13.70 1.97
N ASP A 691 -16.82 14.10 3.24
CA ASP A 691 -15.68 14.54 4.05
C ASP A 691 -14.88 13.37 4.64
N LEU A 692 -15.42 12.15 4.60
CA LEU A 692 -14.73 10.94 5.04
C LEU A 692 -13.71 10.48 4.00
N ARG A 693 -12.47 10.28 4.46
CA ARG A 693 -11.42 9.63 3.66
C ARG A 693 -11.71 8.15 3.48
N ALA A 694 -11.29 7.58 2.35
CA ALA A 694 -11.47 6.16 2.07
C ALA A 694 -10.88 5.23 3.14
N ILE A 695 -9.74 5.59 3.74
CA ILE A 695 -9.14 4.83 4.84
C ILE A 695 -10.05 4.76 6.08
N SER A 696 -10.59 5.89 6.53
CA SER A 696 -11.47 5.97 7.70
C SER A 696 -12.76 5.19 7.42
N PHE A 697 -13.29 5.33 6.20
CA PHE A 697 -14.48 4.62 5.74
C PHE A 697 -14.30 3.10 5.78
N VAL A 698 -13.26 2.56 5.13
CA VAL A 698 -12.99 1.12 5.09
C VAL A 698 -12.66 0.58 6.49
N THR A 699 -11.87 1.32 7.27
CA THR A 699 -11.49 0.92 8.63
C THR A 699 -12.73 0.79 9.51
N SER A 700 -13.66 1.74 9.48
CA SER A 700 -14.90 1.67 10.27
C SER A 700 -15.72 0.41 10.00
N TRP A 701 -15.90 0.03 8.73
CA TRP A 701 -16.62 -1.20 8.37
C TRP A 701 -15.87 -2.47 8.73
N SER A 702 -14.54 -2.44 8.65
CA SER A 702 -13.69 -3.57 9.04
C SER A 702 -13.71 -3.78 10.56
N GLN A 703 -13.70 -2.70 11.35
CA GLN A 703 -13.80 -2.77 12.82
C GLN A 703 -15.17 -3.31 13.29
N LEU A 704 -16.24 -3.03 12.54
CA LEU A 704 -17.56 -3.65 12.76
C LEU A 704 -17.60 -5.15 12.45
N LYS A 705 -16.54 -5.70 11.84
CA LYS A 705 -16.51 -7.05 11.25
C LYS A 705 -17.61 -7.26 10.20
N GLN A 706 -18.04 -6.20 9.50
CA GLN A 706 -19.06 -6.30 8.46
C GLN A 706 -18.48 -6.17 7.05
N SER A 707 -17.37 -5.43 6.87
CA SER A 707 -16.64 -5.27 5.59
C SER A 707 -17.51 -4.96 4.36
N ILE A 708 -18.59 -4.18 4.54
CA ILE A 708 -19.55 -3.77 3.49
C ILE A 708 -18.87 -3.30 2.18
N PRO A 709 -17.80 -2.46 2.21
CA PRO A 709 -17.16 -2.00 0.98
C PRO A 709 -16.50 -3.10 0.13
N GLY A 710 -16.35 -4.32 0.65
CA GLY A 710 -15.69 -5.43 -0.04
C GLY A 710 -16.62 -6.35 -0.85
N PHE A 711 -17.94 -6.22 -0.71
CA PHE A 711 -18.88 -7.14 -1.37
C PHE A 711 -20.26 -6.59 -1.69
N TYR A 712 -20.71 -5.51 -1.05
CA TYR A 712 -22.10 -5.08 -1.14
C TYR A 712 -22.50 -4.74 -2.58
N GLY A 713 -23.56 -5.37 -3.09
CA GLY A 713 -24.04 -5.26 -4.46
C GLY A 713 -23.62 -6.40 -5.39
N VAL A 714 -22.58 -7.17 -5.04
CA VAL A 714 -22.11 -8.31 -5.85
C VAL A 714 -23.16 -9.42 -5.89
N GLY A 715 -23.74 -9.78 -4.74
CA GLY A 715 -24.75 -10.83 -4.66
C GLY A 715 -26.01 -10.49 -5.43
N THR A 716 -26.51 -9.27 -5.23
CA THR A 716 -27.68 -8.77 -5.98
C THR A 716 -27.44 -8.75 -7.50
N ALA A 717 -26.27 -8.28 -7.95
CA ALA A 717 -25.92 -8.28 -9.37
C ALA A 717 -25.86 -9.70 -9.97
N LEU A 718 -25.18 -10.63 -9.31
CA LEU A 718 -25.10 -12.03 -9.74
C LEU A 718 -26.48 -12.70 -9.78
N LYS A 719 -27.31 -12.47 -8.76
CA LYS A 719 -28.67 -13.02 -8.68
C LYS A 719 -29.54 -12.52 -9.84
N GLN A 720 -29.50 -11.23 -10.14
CA GLN A 720 -30.31 -10.65 -11.21
C GLN A 720 -29.88 -11.18 -12.59
N VAL A 721 -28.59 -11.32 -12.84
CA VAL A 721 -28.09 -11.94 -14.07
C VAL A 721 -28.51 -13.41 -14.16
N LYS A 722 -28.48 -14.14 -13.04
CA LYS A 722 -28.95 -15.52 -12.98
C LYS A 722 -30.45 -15.64 -13.32
N GLU A 723 -31.28 -14.79 -12.74
CA GLU A 723 -32.73 -14.77 -12.97
C GLU A 723 -33.11 -14.38 -14.41
N THR A 724 -32.25 -13.62 -15.08
CA THR A 724 -32.42 -13.22 -16.50
C THR A 724 -31.80 -14.21 -17.49
N GLY A 725 -31.25 -15.35 -17.02
CA GLY A 725 -30.76 -16.44 -17.84
C GLY A 725 -29.25 -16.40 -18.18
N GLY A 726 -28.49 -15.42 -17.69
CA GLY A 726 -27.06 -15.24 -17.98
C GLY A 726 -26.11 -16.08 -17.11
N TRP A 727 -26.59 -17.07 -16.35
CA TRP A 727 -25.78 -17.74 -15.32
C TRP A 727 -24.63 -18.57 -15.87
N ASP A 728 -24.86 -19.28 -16.97
CA ASP A 728 -23.82 -20.10 -17.61
C ASP A 728 -22.69 -19.21 -18.15
N GLU A 729 -23.03 -18.01 -18.64
CA GLU A 729 -22.05 -17.02 -19.09
C GLU A 729 -21.22 -16.46 -17.92
N VAL A 730 -21.84 -16.23 -16.76
CA VAL A 730 -21.10 -15.81 -15.55
C VAL A 730 -20.13 -16.90 -15.09
N LYS A 731 -20.54 -18.17 -15.12
CA LYS A 731 -19.66 -19.31 -14.79
C LYS A 731 -18.53 -19.48 -15.80
N GLU A 732 -18.83 -19.32 -17.09
CA GLU A 732 -17.81 -19.30 -18.14
C GLU A 732 -16.80 -18.18 -17.86
N LEU A 733 -17.28 -16.95 -17.66
CA LEU A 733 -16.47 -15.77 -17.39
C LEU A 733 -15.56 -15.95 -16.16
N TYR A 734 -16.06 -16.55 -15.07
CA TYR A 734 -15.24 -16.86 -13.89
C TYR A 734 -14.13 -17.88 -14.19
N ARG A 735 -14.34 -18.81 -15.12
CA ARG A 735 -13.35 -19.83 -15.47
C ARG A 735 -12.32 -19.34 -16.47
N THR A 736 -12.71 -18.44 -17.37
CA THR A 736 -11.89 -18.00 -18.50
C THR A 736 -11.17 -16.68 -18.22
N SER A 737 -11.83 -15.70 -17.60
CA SER A 737 -11.25 -14.37 -17.38
C SER A 737 -10.46 -14.28 -16.08
N GLY A 738 -9.14 -14.05 -16.20
CA GLY A 738 -8.27 -13.77 -15.05
C GLY A 738 -8.70 -12.54 -14.24
N PHE A 739 -9.21 -11.50 -14.91
CA PHE A 739 -9.72 -10.29 -14.26
C PHE A 739 -10.96 -10.59 -13.40
N PHE A 740 -11.99 -11.20 -13.99
CA PHE A 740 -13.25 -11.47 -13.29
C PHE A 740 -13.06 -12.48 -12.16
N LYS A 741 -12.26 -13.53 -12.39
CA LYS A 741 -11.88 -14.49 -11.34
C LYS A 741 -11.20 -13.79 -10.16
N THR A 742 -10.21 -12.95 -10.44
CA THR A 742 -9.47 -12.22 -9.39
C THR A 742 -10.39 -11.28 -8.62
N MET A 743 -11.32 -10.59 -9.29
CA MET A 743 -12.31 -9.73 -8.64
C MET A 743 -13.21 -10.52 -7.67
N LEU A 744 -13.76 -11.66 -8.09
CA LEU A 744 -14.61 -12.48 -7.21
C LEU A 744 -13.80 -13.15 -6.09
N ASP A 745 -12.58 -13.62 -6.36
CA ASP A 745 -11.70 -14.22 -5.34
C ASP A 745 -11.36 -13.22 -4.23
N ASN A 746 -11.09 -11.96 -4.59
CA ASN A 746 -10.86 -10.89 -3.61
C ASN A 746 -12.11 -10.54 -2.81
N CYS A 747 -13.29 -10.56 -3.45
CA CYS A 747 -14.56 -10.41 -2.75
C CYS A 747 -14.75 -11.50 -1.70
N MET A 748 -14.50 -12.78 -2.05
CA MET A 748 -14.54 -13.91 -1.12
C MET A 748 -13.57 -13.73 0.06
N MET A 749 -12.35 -13.24 -0.21
CA MET A 749 -11.39 -12.97 0.86
C MET A 749 -11.88 -11.87 1.82
N SER A 750 -12.41 -10.77 1.30
CA SER A 750 -12.97 -9.69 2.12
C SER A 750 -14.10 -10.20 3.03
N MET A 751 -14.98 -11.04 2.47
CA MET A 751 -16.07 -11.66 3.21
C MET A 751 -15.60 -12.66 4.26
N SER A 752 -14.52 -13.41 4.02
CA SER A 752 -13.94 -14.34 5.00
C SER A 752 -13.43 -13.66 6.28
N LYS A 753 -13.21 -12.34 6.24
CA LYS A 753 -12.83 -11.52 7.41
C LYS A 753 -14.03 -10.90 8.13
N SER A 754 -15.26 -11.14 7.65
CA SER A 754 -16.48 -10.60 8.24
C SER A 754 -17.08 -11.57 9.26
N ASP A 755 -17.62 -11.04 10.35
CA ASP A 755 -18.34 -11.78 11.38
C ASP A 755 -19.56 -11.01 11.89
N PHE A 756 -20.68 -11.18 11.18
CA PHE A 756 -21.96 -10.58 11.56
C PHE A 756 -22.51 -11.06 12.90
N ARG A 757 -22.02 -12.19 13.45
CA ARG A 757 -22.49 -12.73 14.73
C ARG A 757 -22.25 -11.75 15.87
N VAL A 758 -21.14 -11.01 15.82
CA VAL A 758 -20.77 -9.98 16.81
C VAL A 758 -21.80 -8.84 16.87
N THR A 759 -22.50 -8.60 15.77
CA THR A 759 -23.50 -7.52 15.65
C THR A 759 -24.94 -8.04 15.58
N ALA A 760 -25.16 -9.34 15.77
CA ALA A 760 -26.48 -9.98 15.58
C ALA A 760 -27.56 -9.44 16.54
N TYR A 761 -27.16 -8.98 17.73
CA TYR A 761 -28.06 -8.33 18.68
C TYR A 761 -28.76 -7.08 18.08
N LEU A 762 -28.18 -6.44 17.07
CA LEU A 762 -28.77 -5.27 16.40
C LEU A 762 -30.01 -5.62 15.59
N GLU A 763 -30.25 -6.88 15.24
CA GLU A 763 -31.49 -7.30 14.55
C GLU A 763 -32.74 -6.88 15.34
N LYS A 764 -32.64 -6.82 16.67
CA LYS A 764 -33.72 -6.44 17.58
C LYS A 764 -33.73 -4.94 17.94
N ASP A 765 -32.79 -4.14 17.44
CA ASP A 765 -32.75 -2.69 17.69
C ASP A 765 -33.92 -1.99 16.97
N GLU A 766 -34.70 -1.19 17.69
CA GLU A 766 -35.92 -0.55 17.16
C GLU A 766 -35.64 0.38 15.98
N LYS A 767 -34.47 1.03 15.94
CA LYS A 767 -34.12 2.00 14.91
C LYS A 767 -33.28 1.37 13.81
N PHE A 768 -32.29 0.56 14.18
CA PHE A 768 -31.28 0.04 13.27
C PHE A 768 -31.51 -1.41 12.82
N GLY A 769 -32.46 -2.14 13.40
CA GLY A 769 -32.65 -3.57 13.10
C GLY A 769 -32.97 -3.86 11.64
N ALA A 770 -33.87 -3.09 11.02
CA ALA A 770 -34.16 -3.23 9.61
C ALA A 770 -32.95 -2.88 8.71
N PHE A 771 -32.17 -1.86 9.09
CA PHE A 771 -30.98 -1.46 8.37
C PHE A 771 -29.86 -2.51 8.48
N TRP A 772 -29.62 -3.05 9.67
CA TRP A 772 -28.68 -4.14 9.90
C TRP A 772 -29.07 -5.38 9.09
N LYS A 773 -30.37 -5.73 9.09
CA LYS A 773 -30.88 -6.87 8.34
C LYS A 773 -30.66 -6.71 6.83
N MET A 774 -30.91 -5.52 6.28
CA MET A 774 -30.59 -5.22 4.88
C MET A 774 -29.11 -5.47 4.54
N LEU A 775 -28.18 -5.07 5.42
CA LEU A 775 -26.75 -5.34 5.24
C LEU A 775 -26.42 -6.84 5.34
N LYS A 776 -27.04 -7.53 6.29
CA LYS A 776 -26.85 -8.96 6.53
C LYS A 776 -27.39 -9.82 5.37
N ASP A 777 -28.54 -9.47 4.84
CA ASP A 777 -29.21 -10.18 3.75
C ASP A 777 -28.35 -10.13 2.47
N GLU A 778 -27.76 -8.97 2.15
CA GLU A 778 -26.83 -8.86 1.01
C GLU A 778 -25.55 -9.68 1.24
N PHE A 779 -25.02 -9.75 2.48
CA PHE A 779 -23.88 -10.63 2.79
C PHE A 779 -24.20 -12.11 2.55
N VAL A 780 -25.37 -12.55 3.00
CA VAL A 780 -25.81 -13.95 2.83
C VAL A 780 -26.01 -14.26 1.35
N LEU A 781 -26.71 -13.38 0.62
CA LEU A 781 -26.94 -13.53 -0.81
C LEU A 781 -25.62 -13.58 -1.59
N THR A 782 -24.70 -12.66 -1.30
CA THR A 782 -23.39 -12.63 -1.97
C THR A 782 -22.62 -13.92 -1.74
N ARG A 783 -22.63 -14.44 -0.51
CA ARG A 783 -21.97 -15.71 -0.19
C ARG A 783 -22.58 -16.86 -0.99
N GLU A 784 -23.90 -16.96 -1.05
CA GLU A 784 -24.60 -18.01 -1.79
C GLU A 784 -24.25 -17.97 -3.29
N MET A 785 -24.30 -16.79 -3.91
CA MET A 785 -23.98 -16.63 -5.33
C MET A 785 -22.50 -16.91 -5.63
N LEU A 786 -21.57 -16.52 -4.75
CA LEU A 786 -20.14 -16.81 -4.90
C LEU A 786 -19.82 -18.31 -4.77
N LEU A 787 -20.46 -19.01 -3.82
CA LEU A 787 -20.29 -20.46 -3.71
C LEU A 787 -20.84 -21.18 -4.95
N GLU A 788 -21.98 -20.71 -5.48
CA GLU A 788 -22.58 -21.31 -6.66
C GLU A 788 -21.80 -21.05 -7.95
N VAL A 789 -21.26 -19.83 -8.16
CA VAL A 789 -20.46 -19.52 -9.36
C VAL A 789 -19.14 -20.30 -9.37
N THR A 790 -18.51 -20.45 -8.20
CA THR A 790 -17.23 -21.17 -8.07
C THR A 790 -17.41 -22.68 -8.00
N GLY A 791 -18.59 -23.16 -7.59
CA GLY A 791 -18.83 -24.57 -7.26
C GLY A 791 -18.19 -25.01 -5.94
N SER A 792 -17.76 -24.06 -5.10
CA SER A 792 -17.11 -24.32 -3.82
C SER A 792 -18.14 -24.56 -2.71
N THR A 793 -17.73 -25.25 -1.64
CA THR A 793 -18.58 -25.42 -0.45
C THR A 793 -18.36 -24.35 0.62
N VAL A 794 -17.22 -23.67 0.56
CA VAL A 794 -16.78 -22.65 1.51
C VAL A 794 -16.01 -21.56 0.78
N LEU A 795 -16.02 -20.35 1.32
CA LEU A 795 -15.26 -19.24 0.74
C LEU A 795 -13.76 -19.57 0.74
N MET A 796 -13.06 -19.16 -0.32
CA MET A 796 -11.62 -19.38 -0.50
C MET A 796 -11.20 -20.87 -0.48
N GLU A 797 -12.03 -21.78 -0.99
CA GLU A 797 -11.71 -23.21 -1.03
C GLU A 797 -10.42 -23.53 -1.83
N GLU A 798 -10.15 -22.77 -2.89
CA GLU A 798 -8.91 -22.87 -3.68
C GLU A 798 -7.66 -22.33 -2.94
N TYR A 799 -7.83 -21.63 -1.82
CA TYR A 799 -6.77 -20.95 -1.05
C TYR A 799 -6.80 -21.37 0.43
N PRO A 800 -6.57 -22.66 0.73
CA PRO A 800 -6.77 -23.21 2.07
C PRO A 800 -5.78 -22.66 3.11
N VAL A 801 -4.56 -22.29 2.70
CA VAL A 801 -3.52 -21.74 3.59
C VAL A 801 -3.92 -20.34 4.06
N GLU A 802 -4.27 -19.46 3.13
CA GLU A 802 -4.69 -18.09 3.40
C GLU A 802 -6.00 -18.07 4.21
N ARG A 803 -6.96 -18.92 3.83
CA ARG A 803 -8.20 -19.12 4.59
C ARG A 803 -7.91 -19.54 6.04
N ARG A 804 -6.97 -20.48 6.23
CA ARG A 804 -6.58 -20.97 7.56
C ARG A 804 -5.88 -19.88 8.37
N SER A 805 -4.97 -19.12 7.76
CA SER A 805 -4.30 -17.97 8.39
C SER A 805 -5.30 -16.91 8.83
N ILE A 806 -6.24 -16.52 7.96
CA ILE A 806 -7.33 -15.58 8.29
C ILE A 806 -8.15 -16.12 9.46
N ALA A 807 -8.60 -17.38 9.41
CA ALA A 807 -9.42 -17.97 10.47
C ALA A 807 -8.74 -17.95 11.84
N ILE A 808 -7.42 -18.20 11.90
CA ILE A 808 -6.66 -18.15 13.15
C ILE A 808 -6.53 -16.72 13.67
N ARG A 809 -6.19 -15.76 12.80
CA ARG A 809 -6.10 -14.34 13.15
C ARG A 809 -7.43 -13.82 13.70
N GLU A 810 -8.53 -14.12 13.02
CA GLU A 810 -9.88 -13.76 13.44
C GLU A 810 -10.24 -14.37 14.78
N LYS A 811 -9.83 -15.62 15.04
CA LYS A 811 -9.98 -16.26 16.36
C LYS A 811 -9.16 -15.56 17.45
N ILE A 812 -7.92 -15.16 17.16
CA ILE A 812 -7.05 -14.43 18.09
C ILE A 812 -7.69 -13.09 18.48
N VAL A 813 -8.25 -12.35 17.53
CA VAL A 813 -8.77 -10.98 17.78
C VAL A 813 -10.24 -10.91 18.13
N LEU A 814 -11.03 -11.97 18.00
CA LEU A 814 -12.45 -11.97 18.42
C LEU A 814 -12.69 -11.36 19.81
N PRO A 815 -11.88 -11.63 20.85
CA PRO A 815 -12.08 -11.00 22.15
C PRO A 815 -11.86 -9.48 22.12
N LEU A 816 -10.94 -8.98 21.29
CA LEU A 816 -10.75 -7.54 21.08
C LEU A 816 -11.99 -6.91 20.45
N VAL A 817 -12.59 -7.59 19.49
CA VAL A 817 -13.81 -7.11 18.81
C VAL A 817 -14.96 -7.04 19.82
N ILE A 818 -15.18 -8.10 20.62
CA ILE A 818 -16.22 -8.08 21.66
C ILE A 818 -15.99 -6.94 22.66
N ILE A 819 -14.76 -6.78 23.16
CA ILE A 819 -14.39 -5.69 24.06
C ILE A 819 -14.63 -4.32 23.41
N GLN A 820 -14.32 -4.16 22.12
CA GLN A 820 -14.53 -2.92 21.38
C GLN A 820 -16.01 -2.56 21.32
N HIS A 821 -16.85 -3.50 20.90
CA HIS A 821 -18.29 -3.27 20.77
C HIS A 821 -18.95 -3.05 22.14
N TYR A 822 -18.51 -3.77 23.18
CA TYR A 822 -18.92 -3.51 24.56
C TYR A 822 -18.61 -2.06 24.97
N ALA A 823 -17.37 -1.62 24.80
CA ALA A 823 -16.98 -0.25 25.16
C ALA A 823 -17.75 0.81 24.34
N LEU A 824 -18.01 0.57 23.05
CA LEU A 824 -18.84 1.44 22.21
C LEU A 824 -20.29 1.51 22.71
N GLN A 825 -20.87 0.38 23.15
CA GLN A 825 -22.20 0.36 23.77
C GLN A 825 -22.20 1.18 25.06
N CYS A 826 -21.22 0.99 25.94
CA CYS A 826 -21.10 1.77 27.18
C CYS A 826 -20.99 3.28 26.93
N ILE A 827 -20.17 3.71 25.95
CA ILE A 827 -20.00 5.14 25.60
C ILE A 827 -21.34 5.80 25.23
N ASN A 828 -22.25 5.06 24.61
CA ASN A 828 -23.54 5.60 24.16
C ASN A 828 -24.56 5.83 25.31
N TYR A 829 -24.37 5.17 26.47
CA TYR A 829 -25.30 5.26 27.60
C TYR A 829 -24.68 5.85 28.87
N GLU A 830 -23.35 5.87 28.98
CA GLU A 830 -22.62 6.37 30.14
C GLU A 830 -22.66 7.89 30.24
N LYS A 831 -23.03 8.39 31.43
CA LYS A 831 -23.11 9.83 31.73
C LYS A 831 -21.89 10.33 32.49
N ASP A 832 -21.15 9.45 33.16
CA ASP A 832 -19.89 9.79 33.82
C ASP A 832 -18.80 10.07 32.78
N THR A 833 -18.29 11.30 32.77
CA THR A 833 -17.25 11.75 31.84
C THR A 833 -15.93 11.01 32.01
N GLU A 834 -15.53 10.68 33.24
CA GLU A 834 -14.26 10.00 33.50
C GLU A 834 -14.32 8.55 33.01
N LEU A 835 -15.43 7.86 33.29
CA LEU A 835 -15.64 6.50 32.85
C LEU A 835 -15.81 6.40 31.32
N ASN A 836 -16.50 7.37 30.71
CA ASN A 836 -16.58 7.47 29.25
C ASN A 836 -15.20 7.59 28.59
N ASP A 837 -14.30 8.39 29.16
CA ASP A 837 -12.92 8.52 28.69
C ASP A 837 -12.11 7.22 28.82
N ILE A 838 -12.39 6.42 29.85
CA ILE A 838 -11.79 5.09 30.00
C ILE A 838 -12.27 4.15 28.89
N TYR A 839 -13.57 4.11 28.59
CA TYR A 839 -14.09 3.32 27.47
C TYR A 839 -13.55 3.80 26.12
N ASN A 840 -13.42 5.12 25.90
CA ASN A 840 -12.79 5.67 24.71
C ASN A 840 -11.36 5.13 24.54
N LYS A 841 -10.56 5.10 25.61
CA LYS A 841 -9.21 4.50 25.59
C LYS A 841 -9.27 3.01 25.26
N LEU A 842 -10.27 2.30 25.78
CA LEU A 842 -10.47 0.87 25.57
C LEU A 842 -10.72 0.57 24.08
N VAL A 843 -11.64 1.29 23.45
CA VAL A 843 -11.91 1.21 22.01
C VAL A 843 -10.67 1.56 21.20
N ILE A 844 -9.97 2.64 21.56
CA ILE A 844 -8.76 3.04 20.83
C ILE A 844 -7.72 1.92 20.88
N ARG A 845 -7.52 1.26 22.02
CA ARG A 845 -6.53 0.18 22.17
C ARG A 845 -6.90 -1.08 21.40
N THR A 846 -8.18 -1.44 21.30
CA THR A 846 -8.59 -2.61 20.48
C THR A 846 -8.35 -2.37 18.99
N VAL A 847 -8.52 -1.14 18.49
CA VAL A 847 -8.28 -0.80 17.07
C VAL A 847 -6.85 -1.20 16.63
N TYR A 848 -5.83 -0.95 17.45
CA TYR A 848 -4.43 -1.33 17.14
C TYR A 848 -4.31 -2.84 16.86
N GLY A 849 -4.83 -3.66 17.79
CA GLY A 849 -4.74 -5.11 17.70
C GLY A 849 -5.56 -5.69 16.54
N ILE A 850 -6.79 -5.20 16.34
CA ILE A 850 -7.69 -5.68 15.27
C ILE A 850 -7.11 -5.36 13.89
N VAL A 851 -6.60 -4.14 13.69
CA VAL A 851 -6.07 -3.76 12.38
C VAL A 851 -4.78 -4.51 12.05
N ASN A 852 -3.83 -4.61 12.99
CA ASN A 852 -2.60 -5.37 12.77
C ASN A 852 -2.90 -6.83 12.39
N ALA A 853 -3.85 -7.48 13.08
CA ALA A 853 -4.23 -8.85 12.76
C ALA A 853 -4.89 -8.99 11.38
N GLY A 854 -5.71 -8.02 10.97
CA GLY A 854 -6.41 -8.03 9.69
C GLY A 854 -5.49 -8.00 8.47
N ARG A 855 -4.22 -7.55 8.63
CA ARG A 855 -3.28 -7.18 7.57
C ARG A 855 -3.95 -6.23 6.57
N ASN A 856 -4.63 -6.75 5.55
CA ASN A 856 -5.40 -5.96 4.59
C ASN A 856 -6.89 -5.90 4.96
N LEU A 857 -7.41 -4.69 5.23
CA LEU A 857 -8.72 -4.49 5.90
C LEU A 857 -9.98 -4.70 5.04
N ALA A 858 -9.85 -4.82 3.72
CA ALA A 858 -10.95 -5.15 2.81
C ALA A 858 -10.40 -5.68 1.51
#